data_AF-A0A6I5I1Q3-F1
#
_entry.id   AF-A0A6I5I1Q3-F1
#
_cell.length_a   1.000
_cell.length_b   1.000
_cell.length_c   1.000
_cell.angle_alpha   90.00
_cell.angle_beta   90.00
_cell.angle_gamma   90.00
#
_symmetry.space_group_name_H-M   'P 1'
#
loop_
_entity.id
_entity.type
_entity.pdbx_description
1 polymer ?
#
loop_
_entity_poly.entity_id
_entity_poly.type
_entity_poly.pdbx_seq_one_letter_code
_entity_poly.pdbx_strand_id
1 'polypeptide(L)'
;MNETDHDAGALLHDEIAEVRAAAARWRPGDAFPLLCGDTVERYRRLVAGDGYWPRTAETRWPGVVLSVAGAGAGAGLGAGADAEAAARMLAAATGRPHQHLPLTALPGAVRRHADGPVAVVGLADDLAGLDDWPGMLAPRLGVLTARDPAALYALVYRTLTAHAVPATRDLLVSHPFQADAREADAVGLDELEELVREPSRRLVVRSFGRECCVNLPDGVICGRSEPLMAGAAATGSAGLGRVPSCMRGGGCFRVDLEPSQRVAASDIDARTVFLHTCSSIAVGNQVFPPSANLGVGFLSGTAVAVFGAVGVHAAHLELRHEFERAQAEGLPAGDVLERMNVLGHRMHGDMGRFGLLGDPALALPTDSATAPATDDAPVTRTAPVPDTRPGRGVPAADPAALERLRHWHGVVLPGLLRLRWLDVPVDERRLLDLSDRLRQVALAQFSPGTGAEGAALEAELGTVHGRTMELLVEHAHTSWWDFTDSALPALRQEASRPCDCPGCGRPTATAIRYAHRVDRSLTLRVVRCRRCGMVRQSTGGPTAPRVDCAGLVQARRGTVLDFNGTLVNPGPRPGPGAIGHAFLAGAHTGLPAGRGEPVDLAAHEERAVSWQVDLTRTGARPHEHELAVFALGGKDLTVTTAWLGLLPE
;
A
#
# COMPACT_ATOMS: atom_id res chain seq x y z
N MET A 1 -19.59 -55.18 25.19
CA MET A 1 -19.46 -53.73 25.04
C MET A 1 -18.03 -53.35 25.40
N ASN A 2 -17.15 -53.38 24.40
CA ASN A 2 -15.77 -52.88 24.41
C ASN A 2 -15.38 -52.66 22.93
N GLU A 3 -16.17 -51.84 22.25
CA GLU A 3 -15.89 -51.33 20.90
C GLU A 3 -15.68 -49.81 21.06
N THR A 4 -14.48 -49.43 21.45
CA THR A 4 -14.05 -48.04 21.61
C THR A 4 -13.06 -47.68 20.51
N ASP A 5 -13.50 -46.80 19.61
CA ASP A 5 -12.78 -45.54 19.32
C ASP A 5 -11.35 -45.61 18.76
N HIS A 6 -11.15 -46.25 17.61
CA HIS A 6 -9.85 -46.26 16.90
C HIS A 6 -9.82 -45.52 15.55
N ASP A 7 -10.82 -44.68 15.24
CA ASP A 7 -10.84 -43.93 13.98
C ASP A 7 -11.03 -42.41 14.13
N ALA A 8 -10.56 -41.85 15.25
CA ALA A 8 -10.62 -40.40 15.46
C ALA A 8 -9.40 -39.73 14.81
N GLY A 9 -9.61 -39.02 13.69
CA GLY A 9 -8.58 -38.17 13.06
C GLY A 9 -8.09 -37.01 13.96
N ALA A 10 -8.79 -36.70 15.04
CA ALA A 10 -8.40 -35.73 16.06
C ALA A 10 -8.78 -36.20 17.47
N LEU A 11 -7.99 -35.80 18.47
CA LEU A 11 -8.23 -36.04 19.90
C LEU A 11 -8.47 -34.69 20.60
N LEU A 12 -9.62 -34.54 21.24
CA LEU A 12 -10.00 -33.31 21.94
C LEU A 12 -9.53 -33.35 23.39
N HIS A 13 -8.99 -32.22 23.86
CA HIS A 13 -8.55 -32.00 25.22
C HIS A 13 -9.19 -30.74 25.79
N ASP A 14 -9.48 -30.73 27.09
CA ASP A 14 -9.99 -29.54 27.78
C ASP A 14 -8.88 -28.68 28.38
N GLU A 15 -7.68 -29.25 28.60
CA GLU A 15 -6.55 -28.57 29.21
C GLU A 15 -5.38 -28.36 28.24
N ILE A 16 -4.87 -27.13 28.20
CA ILE A 16 -3.73 -26.76 27.34
C ILE A 16 -2.46 -27.57 27.64
N ALA A 17 -2.25 -27.96 28.91
CA ALA A 17 -1.10 -28.75 29.30
C ALA A 17 -1.10 -30.15 28.66
N GLU A 18 -2.29 -30.75 28.54
CA GLU A 18 -2.45 -32.05 27.88
C GLU A 18 -2.18 -31.97 26.39
N VAL A 19 -2.71 -30.93 25.72
CA VAL A 19 -2.46 -30.69 24.29
C VAL A 19 -0.97 -30.54 24.02
N ARG A 20 -0.25 -29.77 24.84
CA ARG A 20 1.22 -29.63 24.72
C ARG A 20 1.94 -30.96 24.89
N ALA A 21 1.55 -31.76 25.90
CA ALA A 21 2.15 -33.06 26.16
C ALA A 21 1.85 -34.09 25.05
N ALA A 22 0.66 -34.02 24.44
CA ALA A 22 0.28 -34.82 23.28
C ALA A 22 1.05 -34.37 22.03
N ALA A 23 1.08 -33.07 21.74
CA ALA A 23 1.79 -32.48 20.60
C ALA A 23 3.30 -32.80 20.59
N ALA A 24 3.94 -32.89 21.76
CA ALA A 24 5.35 -33.28 21.87
C ALA A 24 5.64 -34.71 21.39
N ARG A 25 4.64 -35.61 21.52
CA ARG A 25 4.75 -37.03 21.18
C ARG A 25 4.07 -37.37 19.86
N TRP A 26 3.19 -36.50 19.37
CA TRP A 26 2.40 -36.70 18.16
C TRP A 26 3.27 -37.01 16.93
N ARG A 27 2.76 -37.91 16.08
CA ARG A 27 3.33 -38.25 14.78
C ARG A 27 2.25 -38.22 13.70
N PRO A 28 2.61 -37.96 12.43
CA PRO A 28 1.66 -38.06 11.33
C PRO A 28 0.99 -39.44 11.32
N GLY A 29 -0.33 -39.47 11.12
CA GLY A 29 -1.16 -40.67 11.24
C GLY A 29 -1.78 -40.90 12.62
N ASP A 30 -1.23 -40.33 13.69
CA ASP A 30 -1.88 -40.31 15.01
C ASP A 30 -3.04 -39.31 15.04
N ALA A 31 -3.99 -39.51 15.95
CA ALA A 31 -5.05 -38.54 16.23
C ALA A 31 -4.45 -37.17 16.59
N PHE A 32 -4.81 -36.13 15.85
CA PHE A 32 -4.26 -34.79 16.04
C PHE A 32 -4.77 -34.16 17.35
N PRO A 33 -3.90 -33.71 18.28
CA PRO A 33 -4.35 -33.14 19.53
C PRO A 33 -4.90 -31.72 19.32
N LEU A 34 -6.15 -31.50 19.74
CA LEU A 34 -6.85 -30.22 19.66
C LEU A 34 -7.32 -29.79 21.05
N LEU A 35 -7.27 -28.48 21.31
CA LEU A 35 -7.89 -27.88 22.49
C LEU A 35 -9.36 -27.56 22.17
N CYS A 36 -10.30 -27.99 23.02
CA CYS A 36 -11.71 -27.66 22.91
C CYS A 36 -11.94 -26.14 22.79
N GLY A 37 -12.84 -25.73 21.89
CA GLY A 37 -13.21 -24.32 21.70
C GLY A 37 -14.03 -24.06 20.44
N ASP A 38 -14.57 -22.85 20.32
CA ASP A 38 -15.48 -22.45 19.23
C ASP A 38 -14.89 -22.64 17.84
N THR A 39 -13.59 -22.39 17.68
CA THR A 39 -12.89 -22.55 16.39
C THR A 39 -12.79 -24.04 15.97
N VAL A 40 -12.59 -24.95 16.93
CA VAL A 40 -12.59 -26.40 16.67
C VAL A 40 -13.99 -26.88 16.33
N GLU A 41 -15.00 -26.43 17.10
CA GLU A 41 -16.41 -26.79 16.85
C GLU A 41 -16.87 -26.31 15.47
N ARG A 42 -16.49 -25.08 15.09
CA ARG A 42 -16.80 -24.54 13.77
C ARG A 42 -16.21 -25.40 12.67
N TYR A 43 -14.94 -25.78 12.78
CA TYR A 43 -14.31 -26.66 11.79
C TYR A 43 -14.97 -28.04 11.75
N ARG A 44 -15.30 -28.62 12.92
CA ARG A 44 -16.02 -29.89 13.05
C ARG A 44 -17.30 -29.89 12.21
N ARG A 45 -18.11 -28.83 12.30
CA ARG A 45 -19.36 -28.72 11.54
C ARG A 45 -19.15 -28.74 10.02
N LEU A 46 -17.99 -28.31 9.51
CA LEU A 46 -17.69 -28.32 8.09
C LEU A 46 -17.19 -29.66 7.55
N VAL A 47 -16.46 -30.43 8.37
CA VAL A 47 -15.81 -31.67 7.91
C VAL A 47 -16.48 -32.95 8.41
N ALA A 48 -17.20 -32.87 9.52
CA ALA A 48 -17.81 -34.04 10.18
C ALA A 48 -19.27 -34.27 9.76
N GLY A 49 -19.65 -33.95 8.52
CA GLY A 49 -20.97 -34.30 7.97
C GLY A 49 -21.29 -35.80 8.11
N ASP A 50 -20.24 -36.65 8.09
CA ASP A 50 -20.32 -38.10 8.31
C ASP A 50 -19.85 -38.54 9.72
N GLY A 51 -19.59 -37.59 10.63
CA GLY A 51 -19.22 -37.86 12.03
C GLY A 51 -17.73 -38.14 12.29
N TYR A 52 -16.84 -38.07 11.29
CA TYR A 52 -15.41 -38.37 11.45
C TYR A 52 -14.51 -37.15 11.22
N TRP A 53 -13.43 -37.07 11.99
CA TRP A 53 -12.36 -36.08 11.81
C TRP A 53 -11.41 -36.51 10.69
N PRO A 54 -11.04 -35.61 9.76
CA PRO A 54 -10.03 -35.92 8.75
C PRO A 54 -8.69 -36.32 9.38
N ARG A 55 -8.10 -37.42 8.89
CA ARG A 55 -6.77 -37.84 9.36
C ARG A 55 -5.70 -36.94 8.73
N THR A 56 -4.77 -36.47 9.55
CA THR A 56 -3.55 -35.82 9.07
C THR A 56 -2.54 -36.88 8.61
N ALA A 57 -2.09 -36.77 7.37
CA ALA A 57 -1.04 -37.63 6.80
C ALA A 57 0.31 -36.88 6.72
N GLU A 58 1.41 -37.62 6.65
CA GLU A 58 2.70 -37.04 6.31
C GLU A 58 2.67 -36.56 4.85
N THR A 59 3.03 -35.31 4.61
CA THR A 59 3.13 -34.75 3.26
C THR A 59 4.36 -33.88 3.16
N ARG A 60 5.33 -34.21 2.30
CA ARG A 60 6.58 -33.44 2.23
C ARG A 60 6.37 -32.08 1.57
N TRP A 61 6.58 -31.01 2.32
CA TRP A 61 6.53 -29.63 1.82
C TRP A 61 7.92 -28.97 1.87
N PRO A 62 8.23 -28.04 0.96
CA PRO A 62 9.49 -27.30 0.99
C PRO A 62 9.51 -26.24 2.09
N GLY A 63 10.72 -25.84 2.49
CA GLY A 63 10.93 -24.68 3.37
C GLY A 63 11.24 -25.03 4.83
N VAL A 64 10.99 -24.08 5.72
CA VAL A 64 11.27 -24.19 7.17
C VAL A 64 10.08 -23.70 7.98
N VAL A 65 9.90 -24.28 9.17
CA VAL A 65 8.94 -23.80 10.18
C VAL A 65 9.70 -23.13 11.32
N LEU A 66 9.39 -21.87 11.59
CA LEU A 66 9.94 -21.07 12.68
C LEU A 66 8.83 -20.83 13.70
N SER A 67 9.15 -20.93 14.99
CA SER A 67 8.25 -20.50 16.07
C SER A 67 8.94 -19.49 16.97
N VAL A 68 8.16 -18.56 17.53
CA VAL A 68 8.68 -17.49 18.38
C VAL A 68 8.43 -17.78 19.86
N ALA A 69 9.44 -17.51 20.70
CA ALA A 69 9.25 -17.39 22.14
C ALA A 69 8.65 -16.00 22.42
N GLY A 70 7.51 -15.96 23.12
CA GLY A 70 6.76 -14.72 23.36
C GLY A 70 7.59 -13.62 24.03
N ALA A 71 7.37 -12.36 23.62
CA ALA A 71 8.14 -11.19 24.06
C ALA A 71 7.59 -10.49 25.33
N GLY A 72 6.55 -11.04 25.97
CA GLY A 72 5.84 -10.38 27.05
C GLY A 72 6.67 -10.16 28.32
N ALA A 73 6.63 -8.94 28.87
CA ALA A 73 7.26 -8.52 30.13
C ALA A 73 6.70 -9.18 31.42
N GLY A 74 5.93 -10.25 31.27
CA GLY A 74 5.41 -11.11 32.33
C GLY A 74 5.55 -12.59 32.00
N ALA A 75 6.52 -12.95 31.15
CA ALA A 75 6.79 -14.31 30.71
C ALA A 75 7.04 -15.25 31.92
N GLY A 76 5.97 -15.86 32.41
CA GLY A 76 6.08 -17.06 33.22
C GLY A 76 6.77 -18.16 32.43
N LEU A 77 7.18 -19.21 33.14
CA LEU A 77 7.68 -20.46 32.56
C LEU A 77 6.61 -21.04 31.61
N GLY A 78 6.67 -20.70 30.32
CA GLY A 78 5.70 -21.14 29.31
C GLY A 78 5.38 -20.17 28.17
N ALA A 79 5.94 -18.95 28.14
CA ALA A 79 5.75 -18.03 27.02
C ALA A 79 6.24 -18.65 25.69
N GLY A 80 5.39 -18.70 24.66
CA GLY A 80 5.69 -19.30 23.35
C GLY A 80 5.63 -20.83 23.28
N ALA A 81 5.31 -21.54 24.37
CA ALA A 81 5.22 -23.01 24.37
C ALA A 81 4.10 -23.54 23.44
N ASP A 82 3.00 -22.78 23.30
CA ASP A 82 1.91 -23.12 22.39
C ASP A 82 2.35 -23.02 20.93
N ALA A 83 3.01 -21.91 20.59
CA ALA A 83 3.58 -21.68 19.27
C ALA A 83 4.61 -22.75 18.90
N GLU A 84 5.47 -23.13 19.86
CA GLU A 84 6.45 -24.21 19.66
C GLU A 84 5.75 -25.55 19.38
N ALA A 85 4.78 -25.93 20.21
CA ALA A 85 4.06 -27.19 20.07
C ALA A 85 3.29 -27.27 18.74
N ALA A 86 2.57 -26.20 18.37
CA ALA A 86 1.86 -26.11 17.10
C ALA A 86 2.80 -26.17 15.89
N ALA A 87 3.91 -25.43 15.93
CA ALA A 87 4.93 -25.44 14.89
C ALA A 87 5.62 -26.79 14.72
N ARG A 88 5.87 -27.50 15.83
CA ARG A 88 6.45 -28.84 15.82
C ARG A 88 5.54 -29.83 15.11
N MET A 89 4.23 -29.80 15.38
CA MET A 89 3.27 -30.66 14.69
C MET A 89 3.20 -30.33 13.20
N LEU A 90 3.14 -29.04 12.84
CA LEU A 90 3.19 -28.62 11.45
C LEU A 90 4.46 -29.11 10.76
N ALA A 91 5.63 -28.95 11.37
CA ALA A 91 6.91 -29.39 10.85
C ALA A 91 7.00 -30.91 10.69
N ALA A 92 6.53 -31.67 11.68
CA ALA A 92 6.49 -33.14 11.65
C ALA A 92 5.55 -33.66 10.56
N ALA A 93 4.35 -33.08 10.42
CA ALA A 93 3.41 -33.41 9.36
C ALA A 93 3.97 -33.13 7.96
N THR A 94 4.81 -32.08 7.86
CA THR A 94 5.27 -31.57 6.56
C THR A 94 6.69 -31.98 6.19
N GLY A 95 7.38 -32.72 7.05
CA GLY A 95 8.78 -33.11 6.87
C GLY A 95 9.78 -31.94 6.87
N ARG A 96 9.37 -30.76 7.37
CA ARG A 96 10.22 -29.54 7.37
C ARG A 96 11.04 -29.43 8.65
N PRO A 97 12.24 -28.82 8.61
CA PRO A 97 12.96 -28.46 9.82
C PRO A 97 12.17 -27.43 10.66
N HIS A 98 12.22 -27.60 11.98
CA HIS A 98 11.62 -26.69 12.95
C HIS A 98 12.71 -25.97 13.76
N GLN A 99 12.57 -24.66 13.95
CA GLN A 99 13.40 -23.88 14.88
C GLN A 99 12.51 -23.06 15.82
N HIS A 100 12.77 -23.16 17.12
CA HIS A 100 12.18 -22.28 18.14
C HIS A 100 13.18 -21.18 18.50
N LEU A 101 12.76 -19.91 18.40
CA LEU A 101 13.64 -18.76 18.45
C LEU A 101 13.05 -17.66 19.34
N PRO A 102 13.86 -16.87 20.05
CA PRO A 102 13.37 -15.63 20.64
C PRO A 102 12.93 -14.65 19.54
N LEU A 103 11.93 -13.81 19.82
CA LEU A 103 11.38 -12.86 18.83
C LEU A 103 12.46 -12.00 18.15
N THR A 104 13.46 -11.56 18.91
CA THR A 104 14.59 -10.74 18.42
C THR A 104 15.50 -11.47 17.42
N ALA A 105 15.51 -12.80 17.42
CA ALA A 105 16.29 -13.60 16.48
C ALA A 105 15.53 -13.93 15.19
N LEU A 106 14.20 -13.71 15.16
CA LEU A 106 13.35 -14.06 14.03
C LEU A 106 13.82 -13.38 12.72
N PRO A 107 14.12 -12.06 12.67
CA PRO A 107 14.52 -11.42 11.42
C PRO A 107 15.78 -12.03 10.80
N GLY A 108 16.75 -12.40 11.63
CA GLY A 108 17.97 -13.06 11.19
C GLY A 108 17.71 -14.46 10.64
N ALA A 109 16.81 -15.21 11.26
CA ALA A 109 16.43 -16.55 10.80
C ALA A 109 15.64 -16.52 9.48
N VAL A 110 14.67 -15.60 9.36
CA VAL A 110 13.90 -15.43 8.12
C VAL A 110 14.83 -15.14 6.95
N ARG A 111 15.78 -14.20 7.10
CA ARG A 111 16.73 -13.86 6.03
C ARG A 111 17.61 -15.04 5.61
N ARG A 112 18.02 -15.91 6.54
CA ARG A 112 18.80 -17.12 6.21
C ARG A 112 18.03 -18.12 5.35
N HIS A 113 16.70 -18.05 5.37
CA HIS A 113 15.82 -18.97 4.66
C HIS A 113 15.01 -18.27 3.55
N ALA A 114 15.41 -17.05 3.14
CA ALA A 114 14.64 -16.23 2.20
C ALA A 114 14.48 -16.85 0.80
N ASP A 115 15.36 -17.78 0.41
CA ASP A 115 15.31 -18.48 -0.88
C ASP A 115 14.21 -19.55 -0.97
N GLY A 116 13.51 -19.83 0.13
CA GLY A 116 12.43 -20.82 0.18
C GLY A 116 11.24 -20.37 1.03
N PRO A 117 10.18 -21.20 1.12
CA PRO A 117 9.04 -20.90 1.96
C PRO A 117 9.42 -20.85 3.45
N VAL A 118 8.98 -19.81 4.15
CA VAL A 118 9.23 -19.64 5.60
C VAL A 118 7.90 -19.50 6.32
N ALA A 119 7.50 -20.54 7.04
CA ALA A 119 6.31 -20.50 7.90
C ALA A 119 6.70 -19.99 9.28
N VAL A 120 6.17 -18.83 9.71
CA VAL A 120 6.33 -18.32 11.08
C VAL A 120 5.07 -18.63 11.87
N VAL A 121 5.20 -19.32 13.00
CA VAL A 121 4.10 -19.73 13.86
C VAL A 121 4.19 -19.00 15.21
N GLY A 122 3.12 -18.35 15.63
CA GLY A 122 3.06 -17.61 16.89
C GLY A 122 1.65 -17.20 17.24
N LEU A 123 1.38 -16.91 18.52
CA LEU A 123 0.17 -16.16 18.86
C LEU A 123 0.33 -14.70 18.41
N ALA A 124 -0.78 -14.03 18.14
CA ALA A 124 -0.73 -12.65 17.66
C ALA A 124 -0.08 -11.70 18.70
N ASP A 125 -0.25 -12.00 19.99
CA ASP A 125 0.41 -11.28 21.09
C ASP A 125 1.92 -11.57 21.16
N ASP A 126 2.36 -12.80 20.85
CA ASP A 126 3.78 -13.16 20.80
C ASP A 126 4.50 -12.41 19.68
N LEU A 127 3.78 -12.11 18.59
CA LEU A 127 4.29 -11.45 17.40
C LEU A 127 4.18 -9.92 17.45
N ALA A 128 3.44 -9.37 18.43
CA ALA A 128 3.17 -7.93 18.53
C ALA A 128 4.43 -7.06 18.70
N GLY A 129 5.56 -7.65 19.11
CA GLY A 129 6.84 -6.95 19.29
C GLY A 129 7.79 -6.97 18.08
N LEU A 130 7.32 -7.36 16.88
CA LEU A 130 8.18 -7.40 15.68
C LEU A 130 8.48 -6.02 15.07
N ASP A 131 7.81 -4.96 15.54
CA ASP A 131 7.85 -3.57 15.05
C ASP A 131 7.39 -3.37 13.59
N ASP A 132 7.54 -4.38 12.73
CA ASP A 132 7.13 -4.37 11.32
C ASP A 132 6.61 -5.74 10.84
N TRP A 133 5.97 -5.76 9.66
CA TRP A 133 5.51 -6.98 9.00
C TRP A 133 6.70 -7.88 8.62
N PRO A 134 6.80 -9.11 9.16
CA PRO A 134 7.98 -9.97 8.93
C PRO A 134 8.13 -10.41 7.47
N GLY A 135 7.05 -10.40 6.67
CA GLY A 135 7.12 -10.74 5.25
C GLY A 135 7.89 -9.71 4.40
N MET A 136 8.31 -8.59 4.98
CA MET A 136 9.31 -7.69 4.38
C MET A 136 10.68 -8.34 4.19
N LEU A 137 10.96 -9.43 4.91
CA LEU A 137 12.29 -10.02 5.00
C LEU A 137 12.50 -11.20 4.04
N ALA A 138 11.42 -11.79 3.52
CA ALA A 138 11.47 -12.90 2.57
C ALA A 138 10.20 -12.91 1.68
N PRO A 139 10.34 -13.12 0.36
CA PRO A 139 9.23 -13.02 -0.60
C PRO A 139 8.15 -14.08 -0.40
N ARG A 140 8.51 -15.23 0.18
CA ARG A 140 7.65 -16.41 0.40
C ARG A 140 7.43 -16.70 1.89
N LEU A 141 7.33 -15.66 2.71
CA LEU A 141 7.00 -15.78 4.12
C LEU A 141 5.49 -15.79 4.33
N GLY A 142 5.01 -16.73 5.13
CA GLY A 142 3.67 -16.72 5.68
C GLY A 142 3.68 -16.78 7.20
N VAL A 143 2.70 -16.13 7.83
CA VAL A 143 2.55 -16.08 9.28
C VAL A 143 1.31 -16.88 9.69
N LEU A 144 1.48 -18.03 10.33
CA LEU A 144 0.40 -18.76 10.97
C LEU A 144 0.21 -18.20 12.38
N THR A 145 -0.85 -17.40 12.54
CA THR A 145 -1.14 -16.73 13.81
C THR A 145 -2.60 -16.87 14.20
N ALA A 146 -2.85 -16.87 15.51
CA ALA A 146 -4.18 -16.89 16.09
C ALA A 146 -4.23 -16.03 17.36
N ARG A 147 -5.45 -15.79 17.87
CA ARG A 147 -5.67 -14.99 19.08
C ARG A 147 -5.38 -15.76 20.36
N ASP A 148 -5.60 -17.06 20.33
CA ASP A 148 -5.48 -17.96 21.47
C ASP A 148 -4.94 -19.32 21.01
N PRO A 149 -4.50 -20.18 21.95
CA PRO A 149 -3.96 -21.49 21.63
C PRO A 149 -4.94 -22.42 20.91
N ALA A 150 -6.23 -22.42 21.27
CA ALA A 150 -7.21 -23.31 20.65
C ALA A 150 -7.36 -23.00 19.15
N ALA A 151 -7.46 -21.71 18.81
CA ALA A 151 -7.49 -21.26 17.43
C ALA A 151 -6.17 -21.55 16.69
N LEU A 152 -5.02 -21.50 17.36
CA LEU A 152 -3.72 -21.82 16.74
C LEU A 152 -3.60 -23.31 16.38
N TYR A 153 -3.94 -24.21 17.30
CA TYR A 153 -3.93 -25.65 17.02
C TYR A 153 -4.94 -26.03 15.96
N ALA A 154 -6.15 -25.46 16.03
CA ALA A 154 -7.16 -25.65 15.01
C ALA A 154 -6.66 -25.15 13.64
N LEU A 155 -6.01 -23.99 13.56
CA LEU A 155 -5.45 -23.48 12.30
C LEU A 155 -4.41 -24.45 11.72
N VAL A 156 -3.46 -24.95 12.51
CA VAL A 156 -2.47 -25.93 12.03
C VAL A 156 -3.15 -27.19 11.51
N TYR A 157 -4.11 -27.73 12.27
CA TYR A 157 -4.87 -28.90 11.85
C TYR A 157 -5.60 -28.66 10.53
N ARG A 158 -6.35 -27.55 10.42
CA ARG A 158 -7.04 -27.16 9.18
C ARG A 158 -6.11 -26.97 8.00
N THR A 159 -4.91 -26.42 8.22
CA THR A 159 -3.90 -26.28 7.16
C THR A 159 -3.48 -27.65 6.62
N LEU A 160 -3.31 -28.64 7.50
CA LEU A 160 -2.95 -30.02 7.11
C LEU A 160 -4.11 -30.81 6.49
N THR A 161 -5.35 -30.46 6.84
CA THR A 161 -6.58 -31.11 6.37
C THR A 161 -7.38 -30.21 5.43
N ALA A 162 -6.74 -29.24 4.78
CA ALA A 162 -7.43 -28.22 3.98
C ALA A 162 -8.25 -28.81 2.83
N HIS A 163 -7.85 -29.97 2.32
CA HIS A 163 -8.54 -30.73 1.27
C HIS A 163 -9.86 -31.35 1.73
N ALA A 164 -10.07 -31.54 3.03
CA ALA A 164 -11.23 -32.25 3.57
C ALA A 164 -12.50 -31.38 3.64
N VAL A 165 -12.39 -30.06 3.54
CA VAL A 165 -13.57 -29.18 3.51
C VAL A 165 -14.16 -29.19 2.10
N PRO A 166 -15.39 -29.67 1.87
CA PRO A 166 -16.03 -29.53 0.57
C PRO A 166 -16.28 -28.04 0.31
N ALA A 167 -15.54 -27.47 -0.64
CA ALA A 167 -15.61 -26.05 -0.96
C ALA A 167 -15.69 -25.92 -2.48
N THR A 168 -16.85 -25.55 -2.99
CA THR A 168 -17.19 -25.72 -4.42
C THR A 168 -17.28 -24.42 -5.20
N ARG A 169 -17.28 -23.27 -4.50
CA ARG A 169 -17.48 -21.96 -5.12
C ARG A 169 -16.41 -20.94 -4.77
N ASP A 170 -16.12 -20.07 -5.71
CA ASP A 170 -15.37 -18.84 -5.47
C ASP A 170 -16.37 -17.70 -5.31
N LEU A 171 -16.11 -16.78 -4.38
CA LEU A 171 -16.94 -15.61 -4.11
C LEU A 171 -16.13 -14.33 -4.31
N LEU A 172 -16.75 -13.35 -4.95
CA LEU A 172 -16.26 -12.00 -5.11
C LEU A 172 -17.19 -11.00 -4.42
N VAL A 173 -16.66 -10.31 -3.41
CA VAL A 173 -17.30 -9.17 -2.76
C VAL A 173 -16.59 -7.91 -3.23
N SER A 174 -17.30 -7.00 -3.90
CA SER A 174 -16.69 -5.77 -4.43
C SER A 174 -17.52 -4.52 -4.12
N HIS A 175 -16.87 -3.42 -3.74
CA HIS A 175 -17.58 -2.16 -3.51
C HIS A 175 -18.24 -1.67 -4.80
N PRO A 176 -19.46 -1.09 -4.79
CA PRO A 176 -20.16 -0.61 -5.98
C PRO A 176 -19.42 0.38 -6.90
N PHE A 177 -18.31 0.96 -6.42
CA PHE A 177 -17.50 1.93 -7.16
C PHE A 177 -16.23 1.30 -7.76
N GLN A 178 -16.02 0.00 -7.58
CA GLN A 178 -14.91 -0.73 -8.19
C GLN A 178 -15.27 -1.15 -9.61
N ALA A 179 -14.24 -1.30 -10.45
CA ALA A 179 -14.42 -1.64 -11.86
C ALA A 179 -15.11 -3.01 -12.09
N ASP A 180 -14.98 -3.94 -11.16
CA ASP A 180 -15.56 -5.29 -11.22
C ASP A 180 -16.84 -5.45 -10.38
N ALA A 181 -17.46 -4.36 -9.91
CA ALA A 181 -18.70 -4.42 -9.15
C ALA A 181 -19.83 -5.16 -9.90
N ARG A 182 -19.79 -5.18 -11.24
CA ARG A 182 -20.74 -5.91 -12.08
C ARG A 182 -20.54 -7.43 -12.11
N GLU A 183 -19.35 -7.89 -11.74
CA GLU A 183 -18.98 -9.31 -11.67
C GLU A 183 -19.06 -9.85 -10.24
N ALA A 184 -19.31 -8.97 -9.26
CA ALA A 184 -19.34 -9.33 -7.86
C ALA A 184 -20.57 -10.16 -7.54
N ASP A 185 -20.37 -11.22 -6.74
CA ASP A 185 -21.45 -12.00 -6.15
C ASP A 185 -22.19 -11.18 -5.08
N ALA A 186 -21.48 -10.27 -4.40
CA ALA A 186 -22.07 -9.27 -3.51
C ALA A 186 -21.38 -7.91 -3.60
N VAL A 187 -22.19 -6.86 -3.59
CA VAL A 187 -21.77 -5.47 -3.41
C VAL A 187 -22.24 -4.90 -2.06
N GLY A 188 -23.18 -5.57 -1.39
CA GLY A 188 -23.72 -5.27 -0.06
C GLY A 188 -23.62 -6.44 0.92
N LEU A 189 -24.00 -6.20 2.18
CA LEU A 189 -24.05 -7.21 3.24
C LEU A 189 -25.35 -8.02 3.19
N ASP A 190 -26.46 -7.39 2.80
CA ASP A 190 -27.73 -8.06 2.50
C ASP A 190 -27.58 -9.20 1.48
N GLU A 191 -26.73 -9.01 0.48
CA GLU A 191 -26.33 -10.04 -0.49
C GLU A 191 -25.34 -11.05 0.14
N LEU A 192 -24.46 -10.60 1.04
CA LEU A 192 -23.46 -11.45 1.68
C LEU A 192 -24.08 -12.52 2.60
N GLU A 193 -25.17 -12.23 3.31
CA GLU A 193 -25.82 -13.22 4.20
C GLU A 193 -26.26 -14.50 3.47
N GLU A 194 -26.69 -14.38 2.21
CA GLU A 194 -27.02 -15.53 1.37
C GLU A 194 -25.76 -16.25 0.86
N LEU A 195 -24.67 -15.51 0.65
CA LEU A 195 -23.36 -16.03 0.24
C LEU A 195 -22.53 -16.64 1.38
N VAL A 196 -22.90 -16.43 2.64
CA VAL A 196 -22.19 -16.98 3.81
C VAL A 196 -22.72 -18.37 4.21
N ARG A 197 -23.84 -18.83 3.64
CA ARG A 197 -24.46 -20.11 4.01
C ARG A 197 -23.67 -21.35 3.63
N GLU A 198 -22.84 -21.27 2.58
CA GLU A 198 -22.04 -22.41 2.10
C GLU A 198 -20.56 -22.06 2.09
N PRO A 199 -19.69 -23.02 2.48
CA PRO A 199 -18.24 -22.84 2.43
C PRO A 199 -17.74 -22.50 1.03
N SER A 200 -17.00 -21.40 0.92
CA SER A 200 -16.31 -21.01 -0.31
C SER A 200 -14.89 -21.57 -0.35
N ARG A 201 -14.45 -21.96 -1.55
CA ARG A 201 -13.06 -22.31 -1.83
C ARG A 201 -12.17 -21.08 -1.72
N ARG A 202 -12.68 -19.97 -2.23
CA ARG A 202 -12.00 -18.68 -2.31
C ARG A 202 -12.98 -17.55 -2.07
N LEU A 203 -12.59 -16.59 -1.26
CA LEU A 203 -13.28 -15.33 -1.07
C LEU A 203 -12.34 -14.18 -1.46
N VAL A 204 -12.72 -13.40 -2.46
CA VAL A 204 -12.02 -12.16 -2.84
C VAL A 204 -12.84 -10.98 -2.34
N VAL A 205 -12.23 -10.08 -1.57
CA VAL A 205 -12.89 -8.88 -1.04
C VAL A 205 -12.18 -7.62 -1.54
N ARG A 206 -12.83 -6.85 -2.40
CA ARG A 206 -12.34 -5.59 -2.97
C ARG A 206 -13.18 -4.41 -2.52
N SER A 207 -12.81 -3.81 -1.40
CA SER A 207 -13.57 -2.67 -0.86
C SER A 207 -12.71 -1.73 -0.02
N PHE A 208 -13.29 -0.63 0.44
CA PHE A 208 -12.66 0.27 1.39
C PHE A 208 -12.62 -0.39 2.77
N GLY A 209 -11.42 -0.72 3.23
CA GLY A 209 -11.21 -1.35 4.51
C GLY A 209 -10.11 -0.69 5.32
N ARG A 210 -10.03 -1.13 6.57
CA ARG A 210 -8.96 -0.87 7.53
C ARG A 210 -8.54 -2.20 8.11
N GLU A 211 -7.47 -2.20 8.87
CA GLU A 211 -6.97 -3.38 9.58
C GLU A 211 -8.04 -4.11 10.42
N CYS A 212 -9.06 -3.42 10.94
CA CYS A 212 -10.10 -4.04 11.76
C CYS A 212 -11.40 -4.41 11.03
N CYS A 213 -11.63 -3.93 9.81
CA CYS A 213 -12.92 -4.14 9.12
C CYS A 213 -12.87 -3.79 7.62
N VAL A 214 -13.80 -4.37 6.86
CA VAL A 214 -14.14 -3.93 5.49
C VAL A 214 -15.51 -3.27 5.51
N ASN A 215 -15.64 -2.10 4.86
CA ASN A 215 -16.93 -1.44 4.71
C ASN A 215 -17.65 -1.93 3.46
N LEU A 216 -18.95 -2.10 3.57
CA LEU A 216 -19.90 -2.26 2.47
C LEU A 216 -20.91 -1.09 2.54
N PRO A 217 -21.70 -0.83 1.48
CA PRO A 217 -22.66 0.28 1.46
C PRO A 217 -23.65 0.26 2.63
N ASP A 218 -24.06 -0.93 3.04
CA ASP A 218 -25.13 -1.25 3.99
C ASP A 218 -24.63 -1.98 5.26
N GLY A 219 -23.33 -2.25 5.39
CA GLY A 219 -22.78 -2.99 6.52
C GLY A 219 -21.26 -3.09 6.58
N VAL A 220 -20.75 -3.97 7.43
CA VAL A 220 -19.31 -4.21 7.60
C VAL A 220 -18.98 -5.68 7.83
N ILE A 221 -17.84 -6.12 7.26
CA ILE A 221 -17.17 -7.35 7.69
C ILE A 221 -16.18 -6.97 8.80
N CYS A 222 -16.39 -7.53 9.98
CA CYS A 222 -15.71 -7.15 11.22
C CYS A 222 -14.63 -8.17 11.58
N GLY A 223 -13.42 -7.72 11.91
CA GLY A 223 -12.40 -8.63 12.44
C GLY A 223 -12.77 -9.24 13.78
N ARG A 224 -13.49 -8.52 14.65
CA ARG A 224 -13.89 -8.99 15.98
C ARG A 224 -14.86 -10.17 15.88
N SER A 225 -14.56 -11.25 16.62
CA SER A 225 -15.39 -12.46 16.71
C SER A 225 -16.29 -12.49 17.95
N GLU A 226 -15.95 -11.74 18.99
CA GLU A 226 -16.74 -11.69 20.22
C GLU A 226 -17.93 -10.71 20.12
N PRO A 227 -19.08 -11.01 20.73
CA PRO A 227 -20.20 -10.09 20.82
C PRO A 227 -19.79 -8.75 21.43
N LEU A 228 -20.27 -7.64 20.87
CA LEU A 228 -19.90 -6.27 21.30
C LEU A 228 -20.12 -5.99 22.78
N MET A 229 -21.08 -6.70 23.39
CA MET A 229 -21.50 -6.56 24.79
C MET A 229 -20.70 -7.45 25.75
N ALA A 230 -19.95 -8.44 25.23
CA ALA A 230 -19.05 -9.25 26.05
C ALA A 230 -17.78 -8.42 26.33
N GLY A 231 -17.74 -7.80 27.50
CA GLY A 231 -16.52 -7.30 28.13
C GLY A 231 -15.88 -6.04 27.52
N ALA A 232 -16.46 -4.86 27.76
CA ALA A 232 -15.76 -3.58 27.65
C ALA A 232 -14.63 -3.38 28.72
N ALA A 233 -14.27 -4.44 29.45
CA ALA A 233 -13.49 -4.36 30.69
C ALA A 233 -12.11 -5.04 30.66
N ALA A 234 -11.68 -5.65 29.55
CA ALA A 234 -10.39 -6.34 29.51
C ALA A 234 -9.55 -5.89 28.30
N THR A 235 -8.77 -4.83 28.50
CA THR A 235 -7.39 -4.69 27.96
C THR A 235 -6.81 -3.40 28.51
N GLY A 236 -6.36 -3.48 29.77
CA GLY A 236 -5.41 -2.53 30.37
C GLY A 236 -3.99 -2.72 29.82
N SER A 237 -3.82 -3.02 28.53
CA SER A 237 -2.51 -3.17 27.91
C SER A 237 -1.92 -1.77 27.68
N ALA A 238 -1.04 -1.37 28.59
CA ALA A 238 -0.37 -0.07 28.65
C ALA A 238 0.63 0.20 27.51
N GLY A 239 0.38 -0.26 26.28
CA GLY A 239 1.23 -0.05 25.11
C GLY A 239 0.48 0.59 23.96
N LEU A 240 0.61 1.92 23.81
CA LEU A 240 0.52 2.82 22.63
C LEU A 240 -0.42 2.53 21.40
N GLY A 241 -1.21 1.46 21.35
CA GLY A 241 -2.10 1.12 20.24
C GLY A 241 -3.35 2.00 20.20
N ARG A 242 -3.92 2.23 19.01
CA ARG A 242 -5.23 2.88 18.89
C ARG A 242 -6.29 1.88 19.27
N VAL A 243 -7.09 2.21 20.28
CA VAL A 243 -8.32 1.45 20.56
C VAL A 243 -9.31 1.72 19.42
N PRO A 244 -9.74 0.71 18.64
CA PRO A 244 -10.77 0.92 17.64
C PRO A 244 -12.04 1.40 18.33
N SER A 245 -12.81 2.25 17.64
CA SER A 245 -14.05 2.79 18.19
C SER A 245 -15.01 1.69 18.69
N CYS A 246 -14.86 0.45 18.19
CA CYS A 246 -15.67 -0.70 18.59
C CYS A 246 -15.49 -1.09 20.04
N MET A 247 -14.28 -0.95 20.54
CA MET A 247 -13.91 -1.27 21.91
C MET A 247 -14.25 -0.14 22.89
N ARG A 248 -14.77 0.99 22.39
CA ARG A 248 -15.31 2.10 23.21
C ARG A 248 -16.85 2.12 23.24
N GLY A 249 -17.49 1.02 22.85
CA GLY A 249 -18.95 0.95 22.70
C GLY A 249 -19.48 1.48 21.36
N GLY A 250 -18.61 1.82 20.41
CA GLY A 250 -19.01 2.35 19.09
C GLY A 250 -19.16 1.30 17.97
N GLY A 251 -18.92 0.01 18.15
CA GLY A 251 -18.76 -0.88 16.96
C GLY A 251 -17.67 -0.45 15.94
N CYS A 252 -17.62 -1.05 14.74
CA CYS A 252 -16.67 -0.70 13.66
C CYS A 252 -16.90 0.72 13.10
N PHE A 253 -16.80 1.72 13.97
CA PHE A 253 -17.83 2.74 14.20
C PHE A 253 -18.22 3.57 13.00
N ARG A 254 -19.35 3.15 12.45
CA ARG A 254 -20.41 3.92 11.82
C ARG A 254 -21.55 3.95 12.87
N VAL A 255 -21.90 5.14 13.37
CA VAL A 255 -22.96 5.33 14.38
C VAL A 255 -24.32 4.81 13.90
N ASP A 256 -24.45 4.69 12.59
CA ASP A 256 -25.64 4.37 11.83
C ASP A 256 -25.82 2.86 11.56
N LEU A 257 -24.89 1.98 11.98
CA LEU A 257 -25.01 0.54 11.72
C LEU A 257 -25.57 -0.24 12.91
N GLU A 258 -26.66 -0.97 12.67
CA GLU A 258 -27.29 -1.94 13.58
C GLU A 258 -26.46 -3.23 13.73
N PRO A 259 -26.73 -4.07 14.76
CA PRO A 259 -26.04 -5.36 14.93
C PRO A 259 -26.14 -6.31 13.74
N SER A 260 -27.27 -6.34 13.04
CA SER A 260 -27.47 -7.16 11.82
C SER A 260 -26.62 -6.67 10.65
N GLN A 261 -26.16 -5.42 10.67
CA GLN A 261 -25.33 -4.83 9.62
C GLN A 261 -23.84 -5.14 9.83
N ARG A 262 -23.53 -6.21 10.57
CA ARG A 262 -22.17 -6.59 11.00
C ARG A 262 -22.02 -8.10 10.94
N VAL A 263 -21.16 -8.57 10.06
CA VAL A 263 -20.77 -9.99 9.98
C VAL A 263 -19.36 -10.13 10.51
N ALA A 264 -19.11 -11.03 11.46
CA ALA A 264 -17.75 -11.32 11.89
C ALA A 264 -17.02 -12.07 10.77
N ALA A 265 -15.76 -11.73 10.53
CA ALA A 265 -14.94 -12.43 9.54
C ALA A 265 -14.79 -13.92 9.86
N SER A 266 -14.84 -14.30 11.14
CA SER A 266 -14.86 -15.69 11.57
C SER A 266 -16.14 -16.44 11.20
N ASP A 267 -17.23 -15.72 10.90
CA ASP A 267 -18.51 -16.28 10.48
C ASP A 267 -18.63 -16.54 8.99
N ILE A 268 -17.66 -16.09 8.20
CA ILE A 268 -17.62 -16.32 6.76
C ILE A 268 -16.79 -17.56 6.48
N ASP A 269 -17.44 -18.62 5.99
CA ASP A 269 -16.75 -19.85 5.66
C ASP A 269 -16.04 -19.76 4.31
N ALA A 270 -14.72 -19.61 4.36
CA ALA A 270 -13.85 -19.49 3.20
C ALA A 270 -12.52 -20.18 3.47
N ARG A 271 -12.13 -21.14 2.63
CA ARG A 271 -10.82 -21.82 2.76
C ARG A 271 -9.68 -20.83 2.54
N THR A 272 -9.79 -19.99 1.52
CA THR A 272 -8.79 -18.97 1.19
C THR A 272 -9.42 -17.62 1.03
N VAL A 273 -8.78 -16.58 1.56
CA VAL A 273 -9.30 -15.22 1.49
C VAL A 273 -8.27 -14.30 0.87
N PHE A 274 -8.70 -13.45 -0.06
CA PHE A 274 -7.89 -12.35 -0.59
C PHE A 274 -8.54 -11.02 -0.27
N LEU A 275 -7.92 -10.27 0.65
CA LEU A 275 -8.38 -9.00 1.18
C LEU A 275 -7.67 -7.84 0.47
N HIS A 276 -8.32 -7.31 -0.56
CA HIS A 276 -7.82 -6.18 -1.33
C HIS A 276 -8.15 -4.84 -0.68
N THR A 277 -7.78 -4.68 0.60
CA THR A 277 -8.12 -3.53 1.44
C THR A 277 -6.91 -3.10 2.29
N CYS A 278 -6.87 -1.84 2.75
CA CYS A 278 -5.70 -1.29 3.46
C CYS A 278 -5.41 -2.02 4.79
N SER A 279 -4.15 -2.46 4.96
CA SER A 279 -3.60 -3.04 6.19
C SER A 279 -4.37 -4.26 6.73
N SER A 280 -4.97 -5.06 5.84
CA SER A 280 -5.88 -6.15 6.20
C SER A 280 -5.24 -7.35 6.92
N ILE A 281 -3.91 -7.41 6.97
CA ILE A 281 -3.13 -8.52 7.54
C ILE A 281 -2.01 -8.06 8.50
N ALA A 282 -2.13 -6.87 9.09
CA ALA A 282 -1.08 -6.32 9.96
C ALA A 282 -0.80 -7.26 11.15
N VAL A 283 0.42 -7.78 11.24
CA VAL A 283 0.92 -8.56 12.38
C VAL A 283 2.29 -8.03 12.74
N GLY A 284 2.49 -7.67 14.01
CA GLY A 284 3.74 -7.10 14.52
C GLY A 284 3.86 -5.58 14.37
N ASN A 285 3.03 -4.96 13.52
CA ASN A 285 2.91 -3.51 13.35
C ASN A 285 1.46 -3.02 13.37
N GLN A 286 0.57 -3.84 13.92
CA GLN A 286 -0.85 -3.56 14.06
C GLN A 286 -1.12 -2.25 14.81
N VAL A 287 -2.01 -1.42 14.25
CA VAL A 287 -2.48 -0.19 14.89
C VAL A 287 -3.59 -0.52 15.90
N PHE A 288 -4.32 -1.61 15.67
CA PHE A 288 -5.40 -2.11 16.51
C PHE A 288 -4.97 -3.40 17.24
N PRO A 289 -5.64 -3.78 18.35
CA PRO A 289 -5.34 -5.02 19.03
C PRO A 289 -5.66 -6.24 18.13
N PRO A 290 -4.93 -7.37 18.28
CA PRO A 290 -5.17 -8.60 17.53
C PRO A 290 -6.60 -9.14 17.54
N SER A 291 -7.33 -8.91 18.64
CA SER A 291 -8.73 -9.30 18.77
C SER A 291 -9.67 -8.58 17.79
N ALA A 292 -9.23 -7.46 17.23
CA ALA A 292 -9.97 -6.71 16.21
C ALA A 292 -9.40 -6.89 14.79
N ASN A 293 -8.24 -7.54 14.62
CA ASN A 293 -7.60 -7.68 13.31
C ASN A 293 -8.45 -8.54 12.36
N LEU A 294 -8.68 -8.03 11.15
CA LEU A 294 -9.55 -8.63 10.15
C LEU A 294 -9.00 -9.95 9.61
N GLY A 295 -7.73 -9.97 9.18
CA GLY A 295 -7.09 -11.17 8.65
C GLY A 295 -7.02 -12.29 9.69
N VAL A 296 -6.68 -11.95 10.94
CA VAL A 296 -6.73 -12.91 12.06
C VAL A 296 -8.16 -13.38 12.36
N GLY A 297 -9.16 -12.53 12.14
CA GLY A 297 -10.58 -12.89 12.25
C GLY A 297 -10.97 -14.02 11.29
N PHE A 298 -10.58 -13.92 10.01
CA PHE A 298 -10.79 -15.01 9.04
C PHE A 298 -10.06 -16.30 9.44
N LEU A 299 -8.82 -16.20 9.94
CA LEU A 299 -8.09 -17.35 10.47
C LEU A 299 -8.70 -17.93 11.76
N SER A 300 -9.48 -17.16 12.52
CA SER A 300 -10.23 -17.68 13.66
C SER A 300 -11.51 -18.41 13.23
N GLY A 301 -11.98 -18.14 12.00
CA GLY A 301 -13.03 -18.86 11.30
C GLY A 301 -12.49 -20.14 10.66
N THR A 302 -12.71 -20.32 9.36
CA THR A 302 -12.38 -21.57 8.65
C THR A 302 -11.28 -21.39 7.60
N ALA A 303 -10.77 -20.17 7.42
CA ALA A 303 -9.66 -19.89 6.53
C ALA A 303 -8.36 -20.56 7.00
N VAL A 304 -7.61 -21.06 6.02
CA VAL A 304 -6.25 -21.61 6.18
C VAL A 304 -5.18 -20.69 5.60
N ALA A 305 -5.58 -19.77 4.72
CA ALA A 305 -4.72 -18.76 4.12
C ALA A 305 -5.49 -17.45 3.87
N VAL A 306 -4.92 -16.33 4.29
CA VAL A 306 -5.42 -14.98 4.04
C VAL A 306 -4.32 -14.15 3.41
N PHE A 307 -4.54 -13.74 2.17
CA PHE A 307 -3.71 -12.78 1.45
C PHE A 307 -4.28 -11.40 1.69
N GLY A 308 -3.45 -10.41 2.00
CA GLY A 308 -3.96 -9.06 2.19
C GLY A 308 -2.88 -8.01 2.09
N ALA A 309 -3.30 -6.75 1.95
CA ALA A 309 -2.36 -5.67 1.74
C ALA A 309 -1.66 -5.25 3.03
N VAL A 310 -0.40 -4.86 2.90
CA VAL A 310 0.41 -4.31 3.99
C VAL A 310 0.42 -2.79 3.87
N GLY A 311 -0.08 -2.09 4.90
CA GLY A 311 -0.09 -0.62 4.89
C GLY A 311 -1.20 0.00 4.02
N VAL A 312 -0.91 1.14 3.41
CA VAL A 312 -1.82 1.85 2.50
C VAL A 312 -1.81 1.17 1.13
N HIS A 313 -2.99 0.95 0.56
CA HIS A 313 -3.13 0.11 -0.62
C HIS A 313 -4.16 0.66 -1.61
N ALA A 314 -3.83 0.56 -2.91
CA ALA A 314 -4.74 0.85 -4.00
C ALA A 314 -5.27 -0.47 -4.59
N ALA A 315 -6.60 -0.62 -4.70
CA ALA A 315 -7.20 -1.83 -5.23
C ALA A 315 -7.17 -1.85 -6.76
N HIS A 316 -6.56 -2.88 -7.36
CA HIS A 316 -6.43 -3.05 -8.81
C HIS A 316 -6.90 -4.43 -9.31
N LEU A 317 -7.64 -4.43 -10.42
CA LEU A 317 -8.23 -5.64 -10.97
C LEU A 317 -7.16 -6.66 -11.42
N GLU A 318 -6.03 -6.19 -11.92
CA GLU A 318 -4.93 -7.02 -12.41
C GLU A 318 -4.30 -7.86 -11.29
N LEU A 319 -4.26 -7.36 -10.05
CA LEU A 319 -3.73 -8.09 -8.90
C LEU A 319 -4.68 -9.20 -8.45
N ARG A 320 -5.99 -8.98 -8.58
CA ARG A 320 -7.00 -10.04 -8.42
C ARG A 320 -6.83 -11.11 -9.48
N HIS A 321 -6.74 -10.73 -10.76
CA HIS A 321 -6.53 -11.71 -11.83
C HIS A 321 -5.24 -12.50 -11.65
N GLU A 322 -4.16 -11.86 -11.20
CA GLU A 322 -2.90 -12.55 -10.91
C GLU A 322 -3.04 -13.56 -9.77
N PHE A 323 -3.69 -13.16 -8.68
CA PHE A 323 -4.01 -14.05 -7.57
C PHE A 323 -4.83 -15.26 -8.03
N GLU A 324 -5.92 -15.00 -8.76
CA GLU A 324 -6.84 -16.05 -9.19
C GLU A 324 -6.17 -17.03 -10.14
N ARG A 325 -5.36 -16.52 -11.07
CA ARG A 325 -4.57 -17.29 -12.02
C ARG A 325 -3.52 -18.14 -11.32
N ALA A 326 -2.72 -17.54 -10.44
CA ALA A 326 -1.67 -18.26 -9.72
C ALA A 326 -2.23 -19.38 -8.83
N GLN A 327 -3.42 -19.19 -8.24
CA GLN A 327 -4.12 -20.26 -7.53
C GLN A 327 -4.67 -21.34 -8.46
N ALA A 328 -5.24 -20.96 -9.60
CA ALA A 328 -5.73 -21.94 -10.59
C ALA A 328 -4.60 -22.82 -11.15
N GLU A 329 -3.38 -22.29 -11.21
CA GLU A 329 -2.16 -23.04 -11.55
C GLU A 329 -1.70 -24.02 -10.44
N GLY A 330 -2.36 -24.03 -9.27
CA GLY A 330 -2.04 -24.91 -8.14
C GLY A 330 -0.75 -24.52 -7.42
N LEU A 331 -0.31 -23.27 -7.53
CA LEU A 331 0.92 -22.82 -6.89
C LEU A 331 0.81 -22.81 -5.34
N PRO A 332 1.91 -23.09 -4.62
CA PRO A 332 1.99 -22.84 -3.19
C PRO A 332 1.69 -21.38 -2.85
N ALA A 333 1.06 -21.14 -1.69
CA ALA A 333 0.62 -19.81 -1.26
C ALA A 333 1.75 -18.77 -1.25
N GLY A 334 2.99 -19.16 -0.89
CA GLY A 334 4.16 -18.29 -0.93
C GLY A 334 4.56 -17.88 -2.35
N ASP A 335 4.41 -18.77 -3.32
CA ASP A 335 4.71 -18.47 -4.73
C ASP A 335 3.62 -17.57 -5.34
N VAL A 336 2.34 -17.78 -4.96
CA VAL A 336 1.24 -16.86 -5.27
C VAL A 336 1.55 -15.47 -4.72
N LEU A 337 1.95 -15.38 -3.45
CA LEU A 337 2.31 -14.11 -2.81
C LEU A 337 3.47 -13.40 -3.52
N GLU A 338 4.54 -14.12 -3.85
CA GLU A 338 5.70 -13.57 -4.54
C GLU A 338 5.31 -12.98 -5.90
N ARG A 339 4.53 -13.72 -6.71
CA ARG A 339 4.06 -13.24 -8.02
C ARG A 339 3.20 -11.99 -7.90
N MET A 340 2.27 -11.98 -6.95
CA MET A 340 1.44 -10.81 -6.66
C MET A 340 2.30 -9.61 -6.25
N ASN A 341 3.31 -9.81 -5.40
CA ASN A 341 4.20 -8.74 -4.97
C ASN A 341 5.11 -8.23 -6.09
N VAL A 342 5.59 -9.09 -6.98
CA VAL A 342 6.34 -8.68 -8.18
C VAL A 342 5.46 -7.84 -9.12
N LEU A 343 4.20 -8.25 -9.35
CA LEU A 343 3.26 -7.46 -10.13
C LEU A 343 2.88 -6.15 -9.43
N GLY A 344 2.52 -6.21 -8.16
CA GLY A 344 2.11 -5.07 -7.35
C GLY A 344 3.21 -4.02 -7.22
N HIS A 345 4.46 -4.45 -7.03
CA HIS A 345 5.60 -3.53 -7.02
C HIS A 345 5.79 -2.83 -8.36
N ARG A 346 5.60 -3.54 -9.49
CA ARG A 346 5.67 -2.93 -10.83
C ARG A 346 4.55 -1.92 -11.08
N MET A 347 3.37 -2.11 -10.48
CA MET A 347 2.23 -1.22 -10.67
C MET A 347 2.25 -0.01 -9.72
N HIS A 348 2.60 -0.23 -8.45
CA HIS A 348 2.36 0.73 -7.35
C HIS A 348 3.52 0.86 -6.34
N GLY A 349 4.68 0.29 -6.64
CA GLY A 349 5.81 0.26 -5.70
C GLY A 349 5.42 -0.38 -4.37
N ASP A 350 5.75 0.26 -3.26
CA ASP A 350 5.43 -0.27 -1.92
C ASP A 350 3.93 -0.32 -1.61
N MET A 351 3.10 0.49 -2.30
CA MET A 351 1.64 0.45 -2.10
C MET A 351 0.99 -0.79 -2.73
N GLY A 352 1.71 -1.52 -3.59
CA GLY A 352 1.25 -2.77 -4.19
C GLY A 352 1.62 -4.02 -3.39
N ARG A 353 2.05 -3.87 -2.14
CA ARG A 353 2.56 -4.99 -1.33
C ARG A 353 1.45 -5.73 -0.59
N PHE A 354 1.56 -7.05 -0.61
CA PHE A 354 0.75 -8.01 0.12
C PHE A 354 1.62 -8.85 1.05
N GLY A 355 0.96 -9.47 2.01
CA GLY A 355 1.51 -10.54 2.83
C GLY A 355 0.53 -11.72 2.91
N LEU A 356 0.96 -12.76 3.62
CA LEU A 356 0.22 -14.00 3.80
C LEU A 356 0.11 -14.32 5.29
N LEU A 357 -1.12 -14.43 5.78
CA LEU A 357 -1.41 -15.13 7.03
C LEU A 357 -1.79 -16.57 6.69
N GLY A 358 -0.94 -17.53 7.03
CA GLY A 358 -1.05 -18.93 6.60
C GLY A 358 0.32 -19.54 6.30
N ASP A 359 0.32 -20.81 5.88
CA ASP A 359 1.55 -21.51 5.51
C ASP A 359 1.93 -21.23 4.04
N PRO A 360 3.13 -20.69 3.75
CA PRO A 360 3.53 -20.40 2.38
C PRO A 360 3.79 -21.64 1.52
N ALA A 361 3.98 -22.81 2.12
CA ALA A 361 4.18 -24.06 1.39
C ALA A 361 2.87 -24.77 1.03
N LEU A 362 1.73 -24.31 1.56
CA LEU A 362 0.43 -24.89 1.28
C LEU A 362 0.04 -24.64 -0.19
N ALA A 363 -0.10 -25.71 -0.96
CA ALA A 363 -0.77 -25.70 -2.26
C ALA A 363 -2.24 -26.05 -2.05
N LEU A 364 -3.14 -25.20 -2.53
CA LEU A 364 -4.58 -25.41 -2.36
C LEU A 364 -5.10 -26.27 -3.53
N PRO A 365 -5.85 -27.35 -3.25
CA PRO A 365 -6.41 -28.19 -4.31
C PRO A 365 -7.31 -27.36 -5.23
N THR A 366 -7.09 -27.51 -6.54
CA THR A 366 -8.03 -27.04 -7.56
C THR A 366 -8.95 -28.21 -7.95
N ASP A 367 -10.25 -27.95 -8.10
CA ASP A 367 -11.25 -29.00 -8.38
C ASP A 367 -11.01 -29.75 -9.71
N SER A 368 -10.14 -29.22 -10.56
CA SER A 368 -9.72 -29.85 -11.83
C SER A 368 -8.77 -31.04 -11.67
N ALA A 369 -8.30 -31.35 -10.45
CA ALA A 369 -7.32 -32.42 -10.21
C ALA A 369 -7.92 -33.81 -9.87
N THR A 370 -9.13 -34.12 -10.34
CA THR A 370 -9.75 -35.47 -10.17
C THR A 370 -9.16 -36.55 -11.10
N ALA A 371 -8.08 -36.27 -11.82
CA ALA A 371 -7.27 -37.33 -12.43
C ALA A 371 -6.21 -37.77 -11.41
N PRO A 372 -6.19 -39.05 -10.98
CA PRO A 372 -5.16 -39.53 -10.07
C PRO A 372 -3.80 -39.31 -10.74
N ALA A 373 -2.97 -38.48 -10.11
CA ALA A 373 -1.59 -38.31 -10.48
C ALA A 373 -0.92 -39.68 -10.36
N THR A 374 -0.55 -40.27 -11.49
CA THR A 374 0.41 -41.36 -11.52
C THR A 374 1.70 -40.85 -10.89
N ASP A 375 2.04 -41.38 -9.73
CA ASP A 375 3.38 -41.31 -9.16
C ASP A 375 4.41 -41.68 -10.25
N ASP A 376 5.56 -41.00 -10.24
CA ASP A 376 6.75 -41.19 -11.10
C ASP A 376 6.99 -40.25 -12.29
N ALA A 377 6.39 -39.05 -12.32
CA ALA A 377 6.94 -37.97 -13.15
C ALA A 377 7.84 -37.05 -12.29
N PRO A 378 9.18 -37.11 -12.39
CA PRO A 378 10.02 -36.11 -11.74
C PRO A 378 9.63 -34.74 -12.28
N VAL A 379 9.30 -33.82 -11.37
CA VAL A 379 9.11 -32.40 -11.69
C VAL A 379 10.36 -31.95 -12.44
N THR A 380 10.24 -31.88 -13.77
CA THR A 380 11.26 -31.32 -14.64
C THR A 380 11.38 -29.89 -14.19
N ARG A 381 12.43 -29.61 -13.41
CA ARG A 381 12.89 -28.25 -13.10
C ARG A 381 12.77 -27.49 -14.41
N THR A 382 11.96 -26.44 -14.39
CA THR A 382 11.91 -25.43 -15.45
C THR A 382 13.35 -25.20 -15.89
N ALA A 383 13.57 -25.45 -17.19
CA ALA A 383 14.88 -25.35 -17.80
C ALA A 383 15.56 -24.06 -17.30
N PRO A 384 16.87 -24.11 -16.98
CA PRO A 384 17.58 -22.90 -16.59
C PRO A 384 17.26 -21.85 -17.63
N VAL A 385 16.70 -20.71 -17.16
CA VAL A 385 16.58 -19.50 -17.97
C VAL A 385 17.92 -19.39 -18.70
N PRO A 386 17.93 -19.40 -20.05
CA PRO A 386 19.18 -19.42 -20.79
C PRO A 386 20.04 -18.30 -20.23
N ASP A 387 21.25 -18.66 -19.79
CA ASP A 387 22.26 -17.75 -19.29
C ASP A 387 22.64 -16.84 -20.47
N THR A 388 21.80 -15.85 -20.75
CA THR A 388 22.07 -14.72 -21.64
C THR A 388 23.04 -13.82 -20.91
N ARG A 389 24.21 -14.37 -20.54
CA ARG A 389 25.40 -13.55 -20.42
C ARG A 389 25.58 -12.92 -21.78
N PRO A 390 25.37 -11.60 -21.93
CA PRO A 390 25.66 -10.93 -23.18
C PRO A 390 27.09 -11.30 -23.55
N GLY A 391 27.27 -11.87 -24.74
CA GLY A 391 28.59 -12.15 -25.27
C GLY A 391 29.46 -10.90 -25.12
N ARG A 392 30.71 -11.09 -24.66
CA ARG A 392 31.73 -10.04 -24.62
C ARG A 392 31.67 -9.24 -25.93
N GLY A 393 31.11 -8.03 -25.88
CA GLY A 393 30.93 -7.20 -27.06
C GLY A 393 29.69 -6.31 -27.08
N VAL A 394 28.71 -6.49 -26.18
CA VAL A 394 27.60 -5.53 -26.09
C VAL A 394 28.14 -4.21 -25.52
N PRO A 395 28.06 -3.08 -26.27
CA PRO A 395 28.51 -1.80 -25.77
C PRO A 395 27.73 -1.45 -24.50
N ALA A 396 28.46 -1.18 -23.42
CA ALA A 396 27.85 -0.75 -22.16
C ALA A 396 27.06 0.54 -22.41
N ALA A 397 25.80 0.59 -21.96
CA ALA A 397 25.03 1.82 -21.99
C ALA A 397 25.77 2.95 -21.28
N ASP A 398 25.61 4.18 -21.80
CA ASP A 398 26.12 5.39 -21.18
C ASP A 398 25.59 5.49 -19.73
N PRO A 399 26.46 5.39 -18.71
CA PRO A 399 26.05 5.47 -17.31
C PRO A 399 25.31 6.77 -16.99
N ALA A 400 25.64 7.87 -17.68
CA ALA A 400 24.97 9.15 -17.48
C ALA A 400 23.53 9.12 -18.00
N ALA A 401 23.26 8.43 -19.12
CA ALA A 401 21.91 8.23 -19.63
C ALA A 401 21.05 7.40 -18.67
N LEU A 402 21.61 6.31 -18.12
CA LEU A 402 20.89 5.49 -17.14
C LEU A 402 20.59 6.24 -15.85
N GLU A 403 21.53 7.05 -15.37
CA GLU A 403 21.30 7.90 -14.19
C GLU A 403 20.18 8.92 -14.45
N ARG A 404 20.12 9.53 -15.64
CA ARG A 404 19.04 10.43 -16.05
C ARG A 404 17.68 9.72 -16.08
N LEU A 405 17.60 8.56 -16.74
CA LEU A 405 16.37 7.77 -16.82
C LEU A 405 15.88 7.35 -15.42
N ARG A 406 16.81 6.89 -14.56
CA ARG A 406 16.52 6.56 -13.16
C ARG A 406 16.01 7.76 -12.39
N HIS A 407 16.63 8.93 -12.58
CA HIS A 407 16.20 10.17 -11.93
C HIS A 407 14.80 10.58 -12.39
N TRP A 408 14.50 10.52 -13.69
CA TRP A 408 13.18 10.88 -14.19
C TRP A 408 12.09 9.95 -13.69
N HIS A 409 12.30 8.64 -13.77
CA HIS A 409 11.35 7.63 -13.32
C HIS A 409 11.18 7.64 -11.79
N GLY A 410 12.28 7.70 -11.03
CA GLY A 410 12.23 7.58 -9.56
C GLY A 410 11.93 8.88 -8.82
N VAL A 411 12.16 10.04 -9.45
CA VAL A 411 12.03 11.35 -8.78
C VAL A 411 11.09 12.29 -9.53
N VAL A 412 11.31 12.52 -10.83
CA VAL A 412 10.58 13.57 -11.55
C VAL A 412 9.11 13.20 -11.78
N LEU A 413 8.81 12.09 -12.45
CA LEU A 413 7.43 11.73 -12.78
C LEU A 413 6.53 11.50 -11.56
N PRO A 414 6.96 10.74 -10.52
CA PRO A 414 6.15 10.61 -9.31
C PRO A 414 5.93 11.95 -8.62
N GLY A 415 6.94 12.83 -8.65
CA GLY A 415 6.83 14.16 -8.07
C GLY A 415 5.86 15.07 -8.83
N LEU A 416 5.84 15.03 -10.16
CA LEU A 416 4.85 15.73 -10.99
C LEU A 416 3.44 15.23 -10.70
N LEU A 417 3.24 13.90 -10.66
CA LEU A 417 1.95 13.30 -10.32
C LEU A 417 1.47 13.76 -8.93
N ARG A 418 2.37 13.96 -7.96
CA ARG A 418 2.01 14.45 -6.62
C ARG A 418 1.52 15.89 -6.61
N LEU A 419 1.83 16.72 -7.61
CA LEU A 419 1.38 18.11 -7.64
C LEU A 419 -0.16 18.23 -7.70
N ARG A 420 -0.86 17.19 -8.17
CA ARG A 420 -2.34 17.10 -8.14
C ARG A 420 -2.93 17.23 -6.74
N TRP A 421 -2.19 16.83 -5.70
CA TRP A 421 -2.64 16.98 -4.31
C TRP A 421 -2.72 18.44 -3.87
N LEU A 422 -2.09 19.33 -4.64
CA LEU A 422 -2.14 20.78 -4.44
C LEU A 422 -2.90 21.48 -5.57
N ASP A 423 -3.83 20.77 -6.21
CA ASP A 423 -4.71 21.32 -7.25
C ASP A 423 -3.95 21.90 -8.47
N VAL A 424 -2.78 21.33 -8.77
CA VAL A 424 -2.02 21.67 -9.98
C VAL A 424 -2.55 20.81 -11.13
N PRO A 425 -2.98 21.41 -12.25
CA PRO A 425 -3.50 20.66 -13.39
C PRO A 425 -2.36 19.93 -14.11
N VAL A 426 -2.29 18.61 -13.90
CA VAL A 426 -1.33 17.72 -14.55
C VAL A 426 -2.05 16.69 -15.42
N ASP A 427 -1.49 16.37 -16.58
CA ASP A 427 -1.99 15.29 -17.43
C ASP A 427 -1.51 13.94 -16.87
N GLU A 428 -2.28 13.38 -15.95
CA GLU A 428 -1.97 12.12 -15.28
C GLU A 428 -1.76 10.98 -16.29
N ARG A 429 -2.63 10.88 -17.30
CA ARG A 429 -2.54 9.81 -18.30
C ARG A 429 -1.23 9.89 -19.07
N ARG A 430 -0.83 11.10 -19.48
CA ARG A 430 0.42 11.32 -20.21
C ARG A 430 1.64 11.03 -19.34
N LEU A 431 1.60 11.40 -18.06
CA LEU A 431 2.69 11.10 -17.11
C LEU A 431 2.86 9.59 -16.88
N LEU A 432 1.76 8.83 -16.79
CA LEU A 432 1.79 7.38 -16.65
C LEU A 432 2.34 6.70 -17.92
N ASP A 433 1.89 7.12 -19.11
CA ASP A 433 2.42 6.66 -20.40
C ASP A 433 3.94 6.90 -20.51
N LEU A 434 4.39 8.10 -20.13
CA LEU A 434 5.81 8.45 -20.11
C LEU A 434 6.60 7.59 -19.12
N SER A 435 6.03 7.27 -17.96
CA SER A 435 6.63 6.39 -16.96
C SER A 435 6.79 4.96 -17.48
N ASP A 436 5.78 4.42 -18.15
CA ASP A 436 5.84 3.09 -18.74
C ASP A 436 6.88 3.01 -19.85
N ARG A 437 6.95 4.03 -20.71
CA ARG A 437 7.95 4.09 -21.78
C ARG A 437 9.37 4.25 -21.23
N LEU A 438 9.58 5.09 -20.21
CA LEU A 438 10.88 5.17 -19.52
C LEU A 438 11.31 3.82 -18.94
N ARG A 439 10.37 3.08 -18.34
CA ARG A 439 10.63 1.74 -17.81
C ARG A 439 11.02 0.76 -18.92
N GLN A 440 10.35 0.81 -20.08
CA GLN A 440 10.70 -0.02 -21.23
C GLN A 440 12.12 0.30 -21.74
N VAL A 441 12.47 1.59 -21.88
CA VAL A 441 13.81 2.02 -22.29
C VAL A 441 14.89 1.60 -21.27
N ALA A 442 14.59 1.70 -19.97
CA ALA A 442 15.50 1.25 -18.91
C ALA A 442 15.70 -0.27 -18.91
N LEU A 443 14.65 -1.06 -19.20
CA LEU A 443 14.76 -2.51 -19.35
C LEU A 443 15.56 -2.90 -20.61
N ALA A 444 15.48 -2.09 -21.66
CA ALA A 444 16.23 -2.23 -22.90
C ALA A 444 17.63 -1.59 -22.84
N GLN A 445 18.20 -1.33 -21.64
CA GLN A 445 19.49 -0.63 -21.46
C GLN A 445 20.69 -1.28 -22.16
N PHE A 446 20.59 -2.52 -22.63
CA PHE A 446 21.65 -3.19 -23.38
C PHE A 446 21.44 -3.15 -24.90
N SER A 447 20.37 -2.49 -25.36
CA SER A 447 20.03 -2.35 -26.77
C SER A 447 20.72 -1.14 -27.41
N PRO A 448 21.22 -1.24 -28.66
CA PRO A 448 21.62 -0.07 -29.42
C PRO A 448 20.41 0.88 -29.58
N GLY A 449 20.50 2.11 -29.11
CA GLY A 449 19.44 3.11 -29.27
C GLY A 449 18.91 3.77 -27.98
N THR A 450 19.22 3.22 -26.81
CA THR A 450 18.75 3.75 -25.50
C THR A 450 19.02 5.24 -25.31
N GLY A 451 20.16 5.74 -25.83
CA GLY A 451 20.49 7.17 -25.75
C GLY A 451 19.56 8.07 -26.58
N ALA A 452 19.22 7.66 -27.80
CA ALA A 452 18.32 8.41 -28.67
C ALA A 452 16.87 8.37 -28.14
N GLU A 453 16.42 7.21 -27.67
CA GLU A 453 15.12 7.07 -27.02
C GLU A 453 15.04 7.87 -25.72
N GLY A 454 16.10 7.86 -24.92
CA GLY A 454 16.19 8.70 -23.72
C GLY A 454 16.08 10.19 -24.02
N ALA A 455 16.76 10.69 -25.07
CA ALA A 455 16.63 12.08 -25.50
C ALA A 455 15.22 12.42 -26.02
N ALA A 456 14.56 11.48 -26.72
CA ALA A 456 13.18 11.66 -27.14
C ALA A 456 12.22 11.75 -25.95
N LEU A 457 12.42 10.92 -24.92
CA LEU A 457 11.65 10.97 -23.67
C LEU A 457 11.91 12.27 -22.88
N GLU A 458 13.12 12.82 -22.94
CA GLU A 458 13.44 14.13 -22.36
C GLU A 458 12.68 15.27 -23.02
N ALA A 459 12.66 15.30 -24.36
CA ALA A 459 11.90 16.28 -25.12
C ALA A 459 10.39 16.18 -24.83
N GLU A 460 9.90 14.96 -24.67
CA GLU A 460 8.51 14.70 -24.29
C GLU A 460 8.19 15.16 -22.86
N LEU A 461 9.10 14.94 -21.91
CA LEU A 461 8.98 15.49 -20.56
C LEU A 461 8.92 17.02 -20.58
N GLY A 462 9.72 17.68 -21.42
CA GLY A 462 9.64 19.12 -21.64
C GLY A 462 8.29 19.58 -22.21
N THR A 463 7.70 18.77 -23.09
CA THR A 463 6.34 19.03 -23.60
C THR A 463 5.30 18.92 -22.48
N VAL A 464 5.43 17.92 -21.59
CA VAL A 464 4.56 17.77 -20.42
C VAL A 464 4.71 18.96 -19.46
N HIS A 465 5.94 19.40 -19.16
CA HIS A 465 6.17 20.60 -18.35
C HIS A 465 5.54 21.85 -18.95
N GLY A 466 5.74 22.08 -20.25
CA GLY A 466 5.13 23.20 -20.97
C GLY A 466 3.61 23.16 -20.87
N ARG A 467 2.99 22.01 -21.12
CA ARG A 467 1.54 21.86 -21.07
C ARG A 467 0.98 22.04 -19.65
N THR A 468 1.62 21.47 -18.64
CA THR A 468 1.25 21.70 -17.23
C THR A 468 1.32 23.18 -16.88
N MET A 469 2.33 23.89 -17.35
CA MET A 469 2.47 25.33 -17.10
C MET A 469 1.39 26.15 -17.78
N GLU A 470 1.06 25.86 -19.04
CA GLU A 470 -0.05 26.50 -19.75
C GLU A 470 -1.38 26.34 -19.00
N LEU A 471 -1.70 25.11 -18.60
CA LEU A 471 -2.93 24.80 -17.87
C LEU A 471 -2.95 25.48 -16.50
N LEU A 472 -1.82 25.52 -15.79
CA LEU A 472 -1.72 26.19 -14.50
C LEU A 472 -1.90 27.70 -14.64
N VAL A 473 -1.28 28.32 -15.65
CA VAL A 473 -1.44 29.74 -15.97
C VAL A 473 -2.90 30.08 -16.29
N GLU A 474 -3.58 29.25 -17.10
CA GLU A 474 -5.00 29.41 -17.40
C GLU A 474 -5.87 29.26 -16.15
N HIS A 475 -5.60 28.24 -15.33
CA HIS A 475 -6.33 27.98 -14.10
C HIS A 475 -6.17 29.14 -13.10
N ALA A 476 -4.95 29.62 -12.89
CA ALA A 476 -4.67 30.78 -12.04
C ALA A 476 -5.28 32.07 -12.59
N HIS A 477 -5.36 32.23 -13.92
CA HIS A 477 -5.98 33.40 -14.52
C HIS A 477 -7.50 33.45 -14.35
N THR A 478 -8.15 32.28 -14.34
CA THR A 478 -9.62 32.15 -14.29
C THR A 478 -10.17 32.00 -12.87
N SER A 479 -9.31 31.70 -11.90
CA SER A 479 -9.67 31.45 -10.51
C SER A 479 -8.76 32.24 -9.54
N TRP A 480 -9.00 32.10 -8.24
CA TRP A 480 -8.14 32.65 -7.18
C TRP A 480 -7.08 31.64 -6.73
N TRP A 481 -6.61 30.79 -7.64
CA TRP A 481 -5.74 29.66 -7.31
C TRP A 481 -4.47 30.11 -6.56
N ASP A 482 -4.22 29.46 -5.43
CA ASP A 482 -2.93 29.40 -4.74
C ASP A 482 -2.77 28.02 -4.06
N PHE A 483 -1.57 27.63 -3.61
CA PHE A 483 -1.37 26.33 -2.95
C PHE A 483 -2.01 26.22 -1.56
N THR A 484 -2.50 27.33 -1.01
CA THR A 484 -2.93 27.46 0.39
C THR A 484 -4.43 27.69 0.56
N ASP A 485 -5.21 27.70 -0.52
CA ASP A 485 -6.66 27.81 -0.44
C ASP A 485 -7.28 26.40 -0.36
N SER A 486 -7.39 25.71 -1.50
CA SER A 486 -8.05 24.40 -1.58
C SER A 486 -7.27 23.28 -0.87
N ALA A 487 -5.94 23.34 -0.88
CA ALA A 487 -5.08 22.28 -0.35
C ALA A 487 -4.73 22.42 1.15
N LEU A 488 -4.97 23.58 1.77
CA LEU A 488 -4.54 23.85 3.14
C LEU A 488 -5.11 22.91 4.21
N PRO A 489 -6.38 22.45 4.14
CA PRO A 489 -6.89 21.44 5.06
C PRO A 489 -6.10 20.12 5.03
N ALA A 490 -5.53 19.80 3.87
CA ALA A 490 -4.70 18.62 3.65
C ALA A 490 -3.22 18.84 4.03
N LEU A 491 -2.83 20.06 4.43
CA LEU A 491 -1.49 20.40 4.86
C LEU A 491 -1.39 20.45 6.40
N ARG A 492 -0.20 20.15 6.92
CA ARG A 492 0.18 20.30 8.33
C ARG A 492 1.45 21.12 8.40
N GLN A 493 1.42 22.21 9.17
CA GLN A 493 2.62 23.00 9.43
C GLN A 493 3.62 22.17 10.25
N GLU A 494 4.86 22.03 9.77
CA GLU A 494 5.94 21.32 10.45
C GLU A 494 6.93 22.29 11.11
N ALA A 495 7.22 23.40 10.44
CA ALA A 495 8.20 24.37 10.92
C ALA A 495 7.83 25.78 10.48
N SER A 496 8.28 26.76 11.25
CA SER A 496 8.14 28.18 10.96
C SER A 496 9.36 28.90 11.50
N ARG A 497 10.00 29.74 10.67
CA ARG A 497 11.17 30.53 11.08
C ARG A 497 11.14 31.94 10.48
N PRO A 498 11.54 32.98 11.22
CA PRO A 498 11.75 34.31 10.65
C PRO A 498 12.78 34.28 9.51
N CYS A 499 12.60 35.12 8.50
CA CYS A 499 13.57 35.35 7.43
C CYS A 499 13.42 36.75 6.84
N ASP A 500 14.37 37.15 6.01
CA ASP A 500 14.23 38.35 5.18
C ASP A 500 13.22 38.10 4.06
N CYS A 501 12.39 39.11 3.80
CA CYS A 501 11.42 39.09 2.71
C CYS A 501 12.17 39.22 1.37
N PRO A 502 12.05 38.27 0.43
CA PRO A 502 12.71 38.38 -0.86
C PRO A 502 12.19 39.54 -1.72
N GLY A 503 10.96 40.03 -1.45
CA GLY A 503 10.40 41.17 -2.16
C GLY A 503 10.88 42.53 -1.65
N CYS A 504 10.97 42.75 -0.33
CA CYS A 504 11.30 44.06 0.24
C CYS A 504 12.63 44.13 1.00
N GLY A 505 13.35 43.01 1.11
CA GLY A 505 14.65 42.89 1.78
C GLY A 505 14.63 43.05 3.30
N ARG A 506 13.46 43.17 3.94
CA ARG A 506 13.33 43.41 5.38
C ARG A 506 13.12 42.10 6.17
N PRO A 507 13.55 42.02 7.44
CA PRO A 507 13.33 40.87 8.34
C PRO A 507 11.89 40.79 8.87
N THR A 508 10.91 40.93 7.98
CA THR A 508 9.49 40.96 8.28
C THR A 508 8.74 39.73 7.76
N ALA A 509 9.47 38.75 7.23
CA ALA A 509 8.90 37.53 6.67
C ALA A 509 9.10 36.31 7.58
N THR A 510 8.26 35.32 7.34
CA THR A 510 8.31 34.02 7.98
C THR A 510 8.31 32.95 6.88
N ALA A 511 9.33 32.09 6.90
CA ALA A 511 9.39 30.89 6.09
C ALA A 511 8.71 29.75 6.85
N ILE A 512 7.61 29.25 6.29
CA ILE A 512 6.78 28.19 6.84
C ILE A 512 6.96 26.95 5.98
N ARG A 513 7.15 25.80 6.61
CA ARG A 513 7.18 24.49 5.95
C ARG A 513 5.93 23.73 6.35
N TYR A 514 5.17 23.33 5.34
CA TYR A 514 4.05 22.40 5.47
C TYR A 514 4.44 21.04 4.89
N ALA A 515 3.90 19.98 5.46
CA ALA A 515 3.87 18.66 4.87
C ALA A 515 2.42 18.25 4.63
N HIS A 516 2.18 17.59 3.50
CA HIS A 516 0.88 17.04 3.20
C HIS A 516 0.55 15.88 4.16
N ARG A 517 -0.69 15.84 4.64
CA ARG A 517 -1.14 14.95 5.73
C ARG A 517 -1.16 13.48 5.31
N VAL A 518 -1.42 13.23 4.02
CA VAL A 518 -1.46 11.88 3.43
C VAL A 518 -0.10 11.51 2.85
N ASP A 519 0.44 12.35 1.97
CA ASP A 519 1.75 12.15 1.33
C ASP A 519 2.80 13.05 1.98
N ARG A 520 3.45 12.56 3.04
CA ARG A 520 4.43 13.35 3.78
C ARG A 520 5.69 13.71 2.99
N SER A 521 5.90 13.09 1.83
CA SER A 521 7.01 13.44 0.92
C SER A 521 6.73 14.73 0.14
N LEU A 522 5.46 15.10 0.00
CA LEU A 522 5.02 16.36 -0.57
C LEU A 522 5.08 17.45 0.50
N THR A 523 6.04 18.36 0.34
CA THR A 523 6.23 19.50 1.24
C THR A 523 5.98 20.79 0.50
N LEU A 524 5.29 21.73 1.14
CA LEU A 524 5.10 23.08 0.64
C LEU A 524 5.88 24.05 1.51
N ARG A 525 6.76 24.85 0.91
CA ARG A 525 7.48 25.95 1.56
C ARG A 525 6.81 27.26 1.18
N VAL A 526 6.35 28.02 2.17
CA VAL A 526 5.69 29.32 1.97
C VAL A 526 6.51 30.40 2.67
N VAL A 527 6.79 31.49 1.97
CA VAL A 527 7.38 32.70 2.54
C VAL A 527 6.30 33.77 2.59
N ARG A 528 5.88 34.13 3.81
CA ARG A 528 4.86 35.15 4.06
C ARG A 528 5.48 36.36 4.76
N CYS A 529 5.37 37.53 4.15
CA CYS A 529 5.81 38.80 4.68
C CYS A 529 4.63 39.57 5.28
N ARG A 530 4.82 40.18 6.46
CA ARG A 530 3.81 41.05 7.08
C ARG A 530 3.43 42.26 6.22
N ARG A 531 4.32 42.70 5.31
CA ARG A 531 4.10 43.84 4.41
C ARG A 531 3.72 43.43 2.99
N CYS A 532 4.39 42.43 2.44
CA CYS A 532 4.25 42.04 1.03
C CYS A 532 3.23 40.91 0.81
N GLY A 533 2.61 40.38 1.88
CA GLY A 533 1.70 39.24 1.78
C GLY A 533 2.45 37.94 1.54
N MET A 534 1.87 37.06 0.72
CA MET A 534 2.53 35.83 0.28
C MET A 534 3.52 36.19 -0.83
N VAL A 535 4.79 35.85 -0.67
CA VAL A 535 5.85 36.31 -1.60
C VAL A 535 6.38 35.15 -2.44
N ARG A 536 6.45 33.96 -1.85
CA ARG A 536 6.94 32.77 -2.53
C ARG A 536 6.31 31.51 -1.97
N GLN A 537 6.01 30.58 -2.85
CA GLN A 537 5.54 29.24 -2.51
C GLN A 537 6.34 28.24 -3.35
N SER A 538 6.76 27.11 -2.78
CA SER A 538 7.51 26.09 -3.54
C SER A 538 7.28 24.70 -3.00
N THR A 539 7.06 23.74 -3.91
CA THR A 539 7.04 22.30 -3.55
C THR A 539 8.45 21.70 -3.44
N GLY A 540 9.45 22.46 -3.89
CA GLY A 540 10.85 22.05 -3.92
C GLY A 540 11.72 22.64 -2.81
N GLY A 541 12.96 22.19 -2.77
CA GLY A 541 14.01 22.63 -1.83
C GLY A 541 14.56 24.03 -2.12
N PRO A 542 15.61 24.45 -1.40
CA PRO A 542 16.41 25.63 -1.77
C PRO A 542 16.99 25.57 -3.19
N THR A 543 17.08 24.36 -3.75
CA THR A 543 17.56 24.07 -5.10
C THR A 543 16.47 24.11 -6.18
N ALA A 544 15.22 24.41 -5.81
CA ALA A 544 14.11 24.48 -6.77
C ALA A 544 14.29 25.66 -7.74
N PRO A 545 13.94 25.50 -9.03
CA PRO A 545 13.94 26.60 -9.97
C PRO A 545 12.91 27.64 -9.57
N ARG A 546 13.17 28.90 -9.89
CA ARG A 546 12.31 30.04 -9.56
C ARG A 546 12.52 31.18 -10.55
N VAL A 547 11.53 32.07 -10.64
CA VAL A 547 11.74 33.39 -11.24
C VAL A 547 11.72 34.43 -10.13
N ASP A 548 12.80 35.19 -10.03
CA ASP A 548 12.93 36.35 -9.16
C ASP A 548 12.54 37.61 -9.96
N CYS A 549 11.60 38.40 -9.45
CA CYS A 549 11.09 39.59 -10.13
C CYS A 549 10.81 40.72 -9.13
N ALA A 550 10.58 41.94 -9.63
CA ALA A 550 10.21 43.06 -8.79
C ALA A 550 8.84 42.80 -8.13
N GLY A 551 8.74 43.00 -6.82
CA GLY A 551 7.50 42.75 -6.07
C GLY A 551 6.34 43.68 -6.42
N LEU A 552 6.62 44.84 -7.04
CA LEU A 552 5.62 45.78 -7.56
C LEU A 552 6.10 46.32 -8.91
N VAL A 553 5.23 46.24 -9.90
CA VAL A 553 5.44 46.76 -11.25
C VAL A 553 4.35 47.80 -11.52
N GLN A 554 4.73 48.97 -11.97
CA GLN A 554 3.77 50.04 -12.31
C GLN A 554 3.59 50.09 -13.81
N ALA A 555 2.34 50.12 -14.28
CA ALA A 555 2.03 50.28 -15.69
C ALA A 555 0.87 51.26 -15.87
N ARG A 556 0.81 51.93 -17.02
CA ARG A 556 -0.35 52.74 -17.41
C ARG A 556 -1.27 51.92 -18.28
N ARG A 557 -2.58 52.05 -18.07
CA ARG A 557 -3.56 51.54 -19.03
C ARG A 557 -3.31 52.15 -20.41
N GLY A 558 -3.54 51.39 -21.48
CA GLY A 558 -3.26 51.87 -22.84
C GLY A 558 -1.84 51.60 -23.33
N THR A 559 -1.00 50.89 -22.56
CA THR A 559 0.40 50.60 -22.92
C THR A 559 0.69 49.10 -23.00
N VAL A 560 1.82 48.73 -23.59
CA VAL A 560 2.38 47.37 -23.47
C VAL A 560 3.40 47.41 -22.34
N LEU A 561 3.21 46.56 -21.34
CA LEU A 561 4.14 46.42 -20.22
C LEU A 561 5.20 45.37 -20.54
N ASP A 562 6.47 45.75 -20.46
CA ASP A 562 7.59 44.80 -20.46
C ASP A 562 7.88 44.36 -19.02
N PHE A 563 7.36 43.20 -18.65
CA PHE A 563 7.57 42.59 -17.34
C PHE A 563 8.83 41.72 -17.35
N ASN A 564 9.83 42.10 -16.55
CA ASN A 564 11.13 41.44 -16.51
C ASN A 564 11.34 40.65 -15.20
N GLY A 565 12.04 39.53 -15.31
CA GLY A 565 12.48 38.73 -14.18
C GLY A 565 13.79 38.00 -14.48
N THR A 566 14.25 37.25 -13.49
CA THR A 566 15.46 36.43 -13.57
C THR A 566 15.09 35.00 -13.21
N LEU A 567 15.16 34.11 -14.20
CA LEU A 567 15.05 32.68 -14.00
C LEU A 567 16.33 32.17 -13.34
N VAL A 568 16.18 31.53 -12.19
CA VAL A 568 17.28 30.96 -11.41
C VAL A 568 17.05 29.46 -11.26
N ASN A 569 17.98 28.64 -11.74
CA ASN A 569 18.06 27.21 -11.42
C ASN A 569 19.27 26.96 -10.50
N PRO A 570 19.08 27.01 -9.17
CA PRO A 570 20.18 26.78 -8.24
C PRO A 570 20.61 25.30 -8.17
N GLY A 571 19.84 24.38 -8.74
CA GLY A 571 20.12 22.96 -8.72
C GLY A 571 21.31 22.56 -9.63
N PRO A 572 22.00 21.45 -9.30
CA PRO A 572 23.14 20.96 -10.08
C PRO A 572 22.73 20.16 -11.33
N ARG A 573 21.43 19.92 -11.53
CA ARG A 573 20.93 19.11 -12.64
C ARG A 573 20.32 20.02 -13.70
N PRO A 574 20.83 19.99 -14.95
CA PRO A 574 20.11 20.59 -16.06
C PRO A 574 18.91 19.72 -16.43
N GLY A 575 17.99 20.28 -17.20
CA GLY A 575 16.88 19.52 -17.77
C GLY A 575 15.73 20.39 -18.24
N PRO A 576 14.67 19.75 -18.77
CA PRO A 576 13.48 20.45 -19.18
C PRO A 576 12.76 21.08 -17.97
N GLY A 577 12.13 22.21 -18.25
CA GLY A 577 11.25 22.92 -17.33
C GLY A 577 10.25 23.79 -18.10
N ALA A 578 9.54 24.61 -17.36
CA ALA A 578 8.63 25.61 -17.91
C ALA A 578 8.55 26.81 -16.99
N ILE A 579 8.31 27.99 -17.55
CA ILE A 579 8.03 29.22 -16.82
C ILE A 579 6.73 29.81 -17.31
N GLY A 580 6.10 30.64 -16.48
CA GLY A 580 4.92 31.37 -16.90
C GLY A 580 4.57 32.50 -15.97
N HIS A 581 3.58 33.29 -16.37
CA HIS A 581 2.99 34.31 -15.52
C HIS A 581 1.48 34.33 -15.72
N ALA A 582 0.74 34.74 -14.70
CA ALA A 582 -0.71 34.97 -14.76
C ALA A 582 -1.13 36.04 -13.77
N PHE A 583 -2.10 36.88 -14.15
CA PHE A 583 -2.83 37.69 -13.18
C PHE A 583 -3.88 36.83 -12.49
N LEU A 584 -3.81 36.72 -11.15
CA LEU A 584 -4.75 35.90 -10.40
C LEU A 584 -6.17 36.46 -10.55
N ALA A 585 -7.12 35.59 -10.89
CA ALA A 585 -8.49 35.98 -11.23
C ALA A 585 -8.58 37.10 -12.30
N GLY A 586 -7.56 37.21 -13.16
CA GLY A 586 -7.45 38.24 -14.19
C GLY A 586 -8.65 38.27 -15.14
N ALA A 587 -9.27 37.11 -15.41
CA ALA A 587 -10.48 37.03 -16.22
C ALA A 587 -11.66 37.82 -15.62
N HIS A 588 -11.75 37.89 -14.28
CA HIS A 588 -12.80 38.64 -13.57
C HIS A 588 -12.51 40.13 -13.49
N THR A 589 -11.27 40.53 -13.71
CA THR A 589 -10.83 41.93 -13.66
C THR A 589 -10.62 42.54 -15.04
N GLY A 590 -10.67 41.75 -16.12
CA GLY A 590 -10.45 42.23 -17.49
C GLY A 590 -8.97 42.44 -17.83
N LEU A 591 -8.06 41.82 -17.07
CA LEU A 591 -6.63 41.75 -17.39
C LEU A 591 -6.39 40.68 -18.48
N PRO A 592 -5.34 40.84 -19.30
CA PRO A 592 -5.01 39.84 -20.32
C PRO A 592 -4.65 38.51 -19.69
N ALA A 593 -4.87 37.43 -20.45
CA ALA A 593 -4.44 36.09 -20.05
C ALA A 593 -2.92 36.06 -19.89
N GLY A 594 -2.48 35.26 -18.92
CA GLY A 594 -1.08 34.94 -18.75
C GLY A 594 -0.52 34.09 -19.89
N ARG A 595 0.78 33.81 -19.83
CA ARG A 595 1.46 32.92 -20.77
C ARG A 595 2.40 31.98 -20.04
N GLY A 596 2.35 30.69 -20.41
CA GLY A 596 3.35 29.69 -20.07
C GLY A 596 4.21 29.35 -21.28
N GLU A 597 5.45 28.95 -21.06
CA GLU A 597 6.34 28.46 -22.12
C GLU A 597 7.36 27.44 -21.57
N PRO A 598 7.72 26.41 -22.35
CA PRO A 598 8.78 25.49 -21.99
C PRO A 598 10.15 26.20 -22.01
N VAL A 599 11.05 25.78 -21.12
CA VAL A 599 12.43 26.26 -21.07
C VAL A 599 13.39 25.12 -20.77
N ASP A 600 14.58 25.19 -21.33
CA ASP A 600 15.70 24.39 -20.86
C ASP A 600 16.38 25.11 -19.69
N LEU A 601 16.56 24.38 -18.59
CA LEU A 601 17.23 24.84 -17.38
C LEU A 601 18.65 24.29 -17.38
N ALA A 602 19.66 25.15 -17.46
CA ALA A 602 21.03 24.75 -17.22
C ALA A 602 21.31 24.63 -15.70
N ALA A 603 22.30 23.82 -15.32
CA ALA A 603 22.69 23.70 -13.92
C ALA A 603 23.29 25.02 -13.43
N HIS A 604 22.89 25.46 -12.23
CA HIS A 604 23.34 26.72 -11.63
C HIS A 604 23.10 27.96 -12.53
N GLU A 605 22.07 27.93 -13.38
CA GLU A 605 21.77 29.01 -14.31
C GLU A 605 21.12 30.21 -13.62
N GLU A 606 21.49 31.40 -14.10
CA GLU A 606 20.77 32.64 -13.88
C GLU A 606 20.57 33.34 -15.24
N ARG A 607 19.32 33.49 -15.68
CA ARG A 607 18.98 34.01 -17.01
C ARG A 607 17.87 35.04 -16.93
N ALA A 608 18.04 36.18 -17.61
CA ALA A 608 16.99 37.19 -17.74
C ALA A 608 15.84 36.65 -18.60
N VAL A 609 14.60 36.89 -18.15
CA VAL A 609 13.37 36.56 -18.87
C VAL A 609 12.48 37.80 -18.93
N SER A 610 11.73 37.94 -20.02
CA SER A 610 10.88 39.10 -20.26
C SER A 610 9.56 38.66 -20.91
N TRP A 611 8.46 39.23 -20.45
CA TRP A 611 7.13 39.03 -21.00
C TRP A 611 6.51 40.36 -21.37
N GLN A 612 5.90 40.41 -22.55
CA GLN A 612 5.12 41.55 -22.99
C GLN A 612 3.65 41.34 -22.63
N VAL A 613 3.11 42.23 -21.80
CA VAL A 613 1.72 42.20 -21.36
C VAL A 613 0.98 43.36 -22.03
N ASP A 614 0.06 43.03 -22.93
CA ASP A 614 -0.74 44.02 -23.64
C ASP A 614 -1.87 44.56 -22.75
N LEU A 615 -1.69 45.77 -22.23
CA LEU A 615 -2.69 46.51 -21.44
C LEU A 615 -3.42 47.57 -22.28
N THR A 616 -3.29 47.55 -23.61
CA THR A 616 -3.94 48.52 -24.50
C THR A 616 -5.46 48.33 -24.56
N ARG A 617 -5.92 47.10 -24.29
CA ARG A 617 -7.35 46.71 -24.35
C ARG A 617 -7.90 46.22 -23.01
N THR A 618 -7.17 46.42 -21.90
CA THR A 618 -7.63 45.91 -20.60
C THR A 618 -8.86 46.66 -20.09
N GLY A 619 -9.85 45.90 -19.61
CA GLY A 619 -11.01 46.43 -18.90
C GLY A 619 -10.76 46.68 -17.41
N ALA A 620 -9.54 46.42 -16.93
CA ALA A 620 -9.19 46.48 -15.53
C ALA A 620 -9.25 47.91 -14.98
N ARG A 621 -9.77 48.02 -13.75
CA ARG A 621 -9.77 49.28 -13.01
C ARG A 621 -8.34 49.64 -12.59
N PRO A 622 -7.99 50.94 -12.56
CA PRO A 622 -6.75 51.40 -11.95
C PRO A 622 -6.69 50.98 -10.47
N HIS A 623 -5.90 49.96 -10.18
CA HIS A 623 -5.76 49.35 -8.85
C HIS A 623 -4.50 48.48 -8.83
N GLU A 624 -4.18 47.95 -7.66
CA GLU A 624 -3.23 46.85 -7.52
C GLU A 624 -3.89 45.52 -7.89
N HIS A 625 -3.24 44.76 -8.75
CA HIS A 625 -3.67 43.43 -9.19
C HIS A 625 -2.56 42.42 -8.90
N GLU A 626 -2.94 41.25 -8.41
CA GLU A 626 -1.97 40.21 -8.05
C GLU A 626 -1.45 39.49 -9.30
N LEU A 627 -0.13 39.36 -9.39
CA LEU A 627 0.59 38.70 -10.47
C LEU A 627 1.35 37.50 -9.89
N ALA A 628 1.07 36.31 -10.40
CA ALA A 628 1.82 35.11 -10.09
C ALA A 628 2.81 34.80 -11.21
N VAL A 629 4.06 34.49 -10.84
CA VAL A 629 5.11 34.04 -11.74
C VAL A 629 5.53 32.62 -11.33
N PHE A 630 5.53 31.72 -12.30
CA PHE A 630 5.70 30.30 -12.09
C PHE A 630 7.02 29.82 -12.68
N ALA A 631 7.65 28.87 -12.00
CA ALA A 631 8.77 28.09 -12.52
C ALA A 631 8.59 26.62 -12.14
N LEU A 632 8.59 25.75 -13.13
CA LEU A 632 8.53 24.30 -12.98
C LEU A 632 9.83 23.72 -13.54
N GLY A 633 10.51 22.88 -12.76
CA GLY A 633 11.62 22.09 -13.28
C GLY A 633 11.80 20.80 -12.50
N GLY A 634 12.02 19.70 -13.22
CA GLY A 634 11.88 18.37 -12.66
C GLY A 634 10.48 18.19 -12.06
N LYS A 635 10.41 17.99 -10.74
CA LYS A 635 9.15 17.86 -9.98
C LYS A 635 8.78 19.09 -9.13
N ASP A 636 9.66 20.09 -9.12
CA ASP A 636 9.56 21.21 -8.19
C ASP A 636 8.88 22.39 -8.90
N LEU A 637 7.77 22.85 -8.32
CA LEU A 637 7.02 24.02 -8.77
C LEU A 637 7.21 25.14 -7.76
N THR A 638 7.66 26.31 -8.24
CA THR A 638 7.79 27.52 -7.45
C THR A 638 6.88 28.61 -8.03
N VAL A 639 6.18 29.30 -7.14
CA VAL A 639 5.34 30.47 -7.44
C VAL A 639 5.94 31.66 -6.70
N THR A 640 6.26 32.72 -7.42
CA THR A 640 6.65 34.03 -6.88
C THR A 640 5.49 34.99 -7.12
N THR A 641 5.04 35.65 -6.07
CA THR A 641 3.97 36.65 -6.16
C THR A 641 4.57 38.05 -6.32
N ALA A 642 4.00 38.82 -7.23
CA ALA A 642 4.25 40.23 -7.47
C ALA A 642 2.92 40.98 -7.59
N TRP A 643 2.98 42.30 -7.72
CA TRP A 643 1.82 43.16 -7.88
C TRP A 643 1.96 44.03 -9.12
N LEU A 644 0.88 44.19 -9.87
CA LEU A 644 0.74 45.21 -10.90
C LEU A 644 -0.05 46.38 -10.33
N GLY A 645 0.62 47.52 -10.13
CA GLY A 645 -0.06 48.80 -9.92
C GLY A 645 -0.48 49.39 -11.26
N LEU A 646 -1.75 49.27 -11.60
CA LEU A 646 -2.30 49.82 -12.83
C LEU A 646 -2.73 51.28 -12.60
N LEU A 647 -2.06 52.20 -13.28
CA LEU A 647 -2.35 53.62 -13.27
C LEU A 647 -3.42 53.96 -14.34
N PRO A 648 -4.21 55.03 -14.14
CA PRO A 648 -5.06 55.56 -15.20
C PRO A 648 -4.23 55.99 -16.43
N GLU A 649 -4.92 56.14 -17.57
CA GLU A 649 -4.36 56.61 -18.84
C GLU A 649 -3.58 57.93 -18.71
#